data_AF-W4DYC3-F1
#
_entry.id   AF-W4DYC3-F1
#
_cell.length_a   1.000
_cell.length_b   1.000
_cell.length_c   1.000
_cell.angle_alpha   90.00
_cell.angle_beta   90.00
_cell.angle_gamma   90.00
#
_symmetry.space_group_name_H-M   'P 1'
#
loop_
_entity.id
_entity.type
_entity.pdbx_description
1 polymer ?
#
loop_
_entity_poly.entity_id
_entity_poly.type
_entity_poly.pdbx_seq_one_letter_code
_entity_poly.pdbx_strand_id
1 'polypeptide(L)'
;MGEILRHAEIFHNTLEKIGLLRPDEEYTYVELGNFLTDISQFRDPFAHMLAKRTIWNKAKRSNRFLDILSSIPILGILTDTILDVVDADQWLDQLMGKYAPVNSRYGKLAEYFEHIMLGITHMIFSDDIPKKEALISMLPAQFQQLDPIPAAEIDRIYRNFFTQYYPHEHCDYPPYVLSGEQRILNKMYQRGSRGIIQFVEEYIQLLSEELSKLELDWKEKRNLTKKSPERHDILVGFGKALHTVEDYFFHTNFVELHLWNTKRRQYSSVEPEEIFKARFSKDALKAYRNYRGYNEYGTENSAIDSDVGNQTRWRRKLMRRLRYPVYDSQNRLSTSESLSSLNLIYPGGFESKDMFHTMAGALESMEALLAGFDKLGSEVPAAFRSSLGLSTSGSLRESELVLIRTLFNKEERTRLDNDPDYLKSQIVRHVEQLNSNIYEKNIEYFHKLGFLNQQAANSFSKAVTLDKGVESLHSQTPGCSGFLIQFLAEAQGELNDSRRESIRKDSEHNGTPNEGNVLDERSDNGASGEAVGTHTLLSKDTPKSQPLHEDSEVLGKFASLAVVRLLLTEINENRDSGTGLDWDRILRHLIRFPSARPTTWETQALKYFRQSGVNPNYQDIYDRPEYPIISVFHQDQRLLQRRNGKRREEMEMMYVKLEEKADRYMMVNIIPK
;
A
#
# COMPACT_ATOMS: atom_id res chain seq x y z
N MET A 1 -0.47 2.91 1.82
CA MET A 1 -0.44 1.50 1.44
C MET A 1 -1.58 1.28 0.48
N GLY A 2 -1.50 0.24 -0.35
CA GLY A 2 -2.62 -0.18 -1.18
C GLY A 2 -3.84 -0.52 -0.31
N GLU A 3 -5.04 -0.36 -0.87
CA GLU A 3 -6.25 -0.81 -0.19
C GLU A 3 -6.41 -2.32 -0.38
N ILE A 4 -6.27 -3.09 0.71
CA ILE A 4 -6.36 -4.57 0.72
C ILE A 4 -7.60 -5.09 -0.02
N LEU A 5 -8.74 -4.39 0.10
CA LEU A 5 -10.00 -4.78 -0.52
C LEU A 5 -9.97 -4.68 -2.05
N ARG A 6 -9.15 -3.78 -2.58
CA ARG A 6 -9.14 -3.43 -3.99
C ARG A 6 -8.53 -4.53 -4.85
N HIS A 7 -7.40 -5.07 -4.43
CA HIS A 7 -6.80 -6.19 -5.14
C HIS A 7 -7.65 -7.44 -5.02
N ALA A 8 -8.32 -7.64 -3.88
CA ALA A 8 -9.32 -8.69 -3.74
C ALA A 8 -10.45 -8.54 -4.78
N GLU A 9 -10.96 -7.33 -5.04
CA GLU A 9 -11.98 -7.09 -6.07
C GLU A 9 -11.51 -7.39 -7.50
N ILE A 10 -10.24 -7.09 -7.80
CA ILE A 10 -9.65 -7.41 -9.10
C ILE A 10 -9.48 -8.91 -9.24
N PHE A 11 -8.95 -9.57 -8.21
CA PHE A 11 -8.86 -11.02 -8.13
C PHE A 11 -10.22 -11.66 -8.38
N HIS A 12 -11.28 -11.24 -7.70
CA HIS A 12 -12.63 -11.80 -7.90
C HIS A 12 -13.16 -11.59 -9.32
N ASN A 13 -12.86 -10.45 -9.96
CA ASN A 13 -13.21 -10.24 -11.36
C ASN A 13 -12.50 -11.21 -12.31
N THR A 14 -11.28 -11.62 -11.96
CA THR A 14 -10.52 -12.61 -12.71
C THR A 14 -10.90 -14.05 -12.33
N LEU A 15 -11.30 -14.31 -11.09
CA LEU A 15 -11.54 -15.64 -10.52
C LEU A 15 -12.56 -16.45 -11.32
N GLU A 16 -13.69 -15.87 -11.68
CA GLU A 16 -14.71 -16.55 -12.51
C GLU A 16 -14.10 -17.01 -13.85
N LYS A 17 -13.27 -16.16 -14.45
CA LYS A 17 -12.64 -16.42 -15.76
C LYS A 17 -11.46 -17.39 -15.64
N ILE A 18 -10.72 -17.33 -14.53
CA ILE A 18 -9.62 -18.23 -14.16
C ILE A 18 -10.17 -19.65 -13.94
N GLY A 19 -11.22 -19.78 -13.13
CA GLY A 19 -11.85 -21.05 -12.77
C GLY A 19 -12.41 -21.80 -13.97
N LEU A 20 -12.89 -21.10 -15.01
CA LEU A 20 -13.33 -21.72 -16.26
C LEU A 20 -12.18 -22.31 -17.09
N LEU A 21 -10.99 -21.70 -17.04
CA LEU A 21 -9.83 -22.17 -17.82
C LEU A 21 -9.15 -23.36 -17.16
N ARG A 22 -9.14 -23.40 -15.84
CA ARG A 22 -8.49 -24.50 -15.09
C ARG A 22 -9.21 -24.72 -13.75
N PRO A 23 -10.34 -25.45 -13.73
CA PRO A 23 -11.18 -25.60 -12.54
C PRO A 23 -10.53 -26.42 -11.42
N ASP A 24 -9.48 -27.18 -11.73
CA ASP A 24 -8.81 -28.11 -10.80
C ASP A 24 -7.69 -27.46 -9.96
N GLU A 25 -7.83 -26.19 -9.57
CA GLU A 25 -6.87 -25.45 -8.73
C GLU A 25 -7.54 -24.88 -7.48
N GLU A 26 -6.73 -24.49 -6.49
CA GLU A 26 -7.20 -23.93 -5.22
C GLU A 26 -6.95 -22.41 -5.18
N TYR A 27 -7.79 -21.65 -5.90
CA TYR A 27 -7.53 -20.24 -6.17
C TYR A 27 -7.51 -19.32 -4.93
N THR A 28 -7.95 -19.78 -3.76
CA THR A 28 -7.70 -19.05 -2.50
C THR A 28 -6.22 -18.74 -2.30
N TYR A 29 -5.30 -19.61 -2.75
CA TYR A 29 -3.86 -19.33 -2.63
C TYR A 29 -3.37 -18.18 -3.50
N VAL A 30 -4.06 -17.87 -4.62
CA VAL A 30 -3.79 -16.66 -5.41
C VAL A 30 -4.16 -15.42 -4.60
N GLU A 31 -5.33 -15.43 -3.96
CA GLU A 31 -5.75 -14.33 -3.08
C GLU A 31 -4.87 -14.21 -1.83
N LEU A 32 -4.39 -15.33 -1.27
CA LEU A 32 -3.42 -15.29 -0.19
C LEU A 32 -2.12 -14.60 -0.63
N GLY A 33 -1.59 -14.91 -1.82
CA GLY A 33 -0.40 -14.22 -2.35
C GLY A 33 -0.62 -12.73 -2.57
N ASN A 34 -1.80 -12.36 -3.06
CA ASN A 34 -2.22 -10.98 -3.22
C ASN A 34 -2.26 -10.25 -1.87
N PHE A 35 -2.99 -10.80 -0.91
CA PHE A 35 -3.10 -10.30 0.47
C PHE A 35 -1.73 -10.15 1.13
N LEU A 36 -0.85 -11.15 1.04
CA LEU A 36 0.50 -11.10 1.60
C LEU A 36 1.35 -9.97 1.01
N THR A 37 1.12 -9.62 -0.25
CA THR A 37 1.82 -8.50 -0.90
C THR A 37 1.36 -7.19 -0.28
N ASP A 38 0.05 -6.95 -0.16
CA ASP A 38 -0.52 -5.78 0.51
C ASP A 38 0.01 -5.57 1.94
N ILE A 39 0.02 -6.63 2.75
CA ILE A 39 0.43 -6.52 4.16
C ILE A 39 1.95 -6.51 4.37
N SER A 40 2.75 -6.81 3.33
CA SER A 40 4.22 -6.76 3.42
C SER A 40 4.76 -5.35 3.67
N GLN A 41 3.99 -4.31 3.31
CA GLN A 41 4.33 -2.89 3.43
C GLN A 41 4.65 -2.46 4.88
N PHE A 42 4.17 -3.18 5.89
CA PHE A 42 4.50 -2.95 7.31
C PHE A 42 5.93 -3.37 7.69
N ARG A 43 6.71 -3.97 6.76
CA ARG A 43 8.11 -4.35 6.93
C ARG A 43 9.05 -3.53 6.02
N ASP A 44 8.91 -2.20 5.94
CA ASP A 44 9.85 -1.35 5.17
C ASP A 44 11.08 -0.96 6.01
N PRO A 45 12.23 -1.64 5.84
CA PRO A 45 13.44 -1.32 6.60
C PRO A 45 13.99 0.06 6.28
N PHE A 46 13.84 0.55 5.06
CA PHE A 46 14.40 1.83 4.66
C PHE A 46 13.62 3.00 5.28
N ALA A 47 12.28 2.92 5.27
CA ALA A 47 11.45 3.86 6.00
C ALA A 47 11.76 3.83 7.50
N HIS A 48 11.96 2.65 8.10
CA HIS A 48 12.31 2.52 9.52
C HIS A 48 13.64 3.20 9.88
N MET A 49 14.66 3.06 9.01
CA MET A 49 15.96 3.68 9.25
C MET A 49 15.94 5.21 9.08
N LEU A 50 15.18 5.73 8.12
CA LEU A 50 14.94 7.17 8.01
C LEU A 50 14.05 7.71 9.15
N ALA A 51 13.09 6.91 9.63
CA ALA A 51 12.25 7.28 10.75
C ALA A 51 13.09 7.56 12.01
N LYS A 52 14.14 6.77 12.27
CA LYS A 52 15.09 7.06 13.36
C LYS A 52 15.68 8.46 13.27
N ARG A 53 16.11 8.90 12.07
CA ARG A 53 16.62 10.27 11.83
C ARG A 53 15.58 11.30 12.19
N THR A 54 14.36 11.10 11.72
CA THR A 54 13.25 12.04 11.94
C THR A 54 12.90 12.14 13.41
N ILE A 55 12.83 11.01 14.12
CA ILE A 55 12.58 10.95 15.57
C ILE A 55 13.71 11.66 16.31
N TRP A 56 14.98 11.38 15.98
CA TRP A 56 16.13 12.06 16.59
C TRP A 56 16.12 13.58 16.35
N ASN A 57 15.82 14.03 15.13
CA ASN A 57 15.73 15.45 14.81
C ASN A 57 14.56 16.12 15.53
N LYS A 58 13.42 15.44 15.67
CA LYS A 58 12.28 15.91 16.45
C LYS A 58 12.65 15.99 17.93
N ALA A 59 13.24 14.95 18.51
CA ALA A 59 13.71 14.91 19.90
C ALA A 59 14.70 16.05 20.21
N LYS A 60 15.65 16.34 19.33
CA LYS A 60 16.61 17.45 19.49
C LYS A 60 15.98 18.84 19.38
N ARG A 61 14.92 18.99 18.58
CA ARG A 61 14.27 20.29 18.30
C ARG A 61 13.09 20.57 19.22
N SER A 62 12.49 19.53 19.76
CA SER A 62 11.26 19.59 20.52
C SER A 62 11.53 19.06 21.92
N ASN A 63 11.54 19.94 22.91
CA ASN A 63 11.42 19.53 24.31
C ASN A 63 10.15 18.69 24.51
N ARG A 64 9.09 18.86 23.69
CA ARG A 64 7.80 18.16 23.84
C ARG A 64 7.85 16.65 23.62
N PHE A 65 8.65 16.15 22.67
CA PHE A 65 8.73 14.70 22.44
C PHE A 65 9.38 14.02 23.65
N LEU A 66 10.41 14.66 24.21
CA LEU A 66 11.09 14.18 25.41
C LEU A 66 10.27 14.43 26.68
N ASP A 67 9.51 15.53 26.77
CA ASP A 67 8.62 15.84 27.91
C ASP A 67 7.47 14.82 28.04
N ILE A 68 6.95 14.30 26.92
CA ILE A 68 5.91 13.24 26.93
C ILE A 68 6.52 11.91 27.43
N LEU A 69 7.71 11.58 26.95
CA LEU A 69 8.46 10.38 27.35
C LEU A 69 8.91 10.43 28.82
N SER A 70 9.36 11.58 29.30
CA SER A 70 9.89 11.77 30.66
C SER A 70 8.81 11.91 31.74
N SER A 71 7.52 11.81 31.39
CA SER A 71 6.43 12.17 32.31
C SER A 71 5.37 11.08 32.52
N ILE A 72 5.71 9.84 32.17
CA ILE A 72 4.98 8.63 32.54
C ILE A 72 5.19 8.38 34.06
N PRO A 73 4.16 8.51 34.93
CA PRO A 73 4.35 8.70 36.38
C PRO A 73 4.74 7.47 37.21
N ILE A 74 4.79 6.26 36.65
CA ILE A 74 5.11 5.05 37.44
C ILE A 74 6.59 4.99 37.84
N LEU A 75 7.46 5.85 37.29
CA LEU A 75 8.90 5.91 37.60
C LEU A 75 9.36 7.33 37.97
N GLY A 76 8.56 8.02 38.79
CA GLY A 76 8.90 9.34 39.33
C GLY A 76 9.90 9.30 40.48
N ILE A 77 11.17 8.93 40.23
CA ILE A 77 12.32 9.34 41.05
C ILE A 77 13.53 9.53 40.12
N LEU A 78 14.03 10.78 40.02
CA LEU A 78 15.20 11.30 39.26
C LEU A 78 14.92 11.89 37.86
N THR A 79 14.13 12.97 37.82
CA THR A 79 14.03 13.89 36.67
C THR A 79 15.03 15.05 36.76
N ASP A 80 16.33 14.76 36.82
CA ASP A 80 17.37 15.81 36.71
C ASP A 80 18.71 15.25 36.22
N THR A 81 18.67 14.50 35.12
CA THR A 81 19.84 14.35 34.23
C THR A 81 19.30 13.92 32.89
N ILE A 82 19.72 14.61 31.82
CA ILE A 82 19.79 14.17 30.43
C ILE A 82 19.26 12.74 30.28
N LEU A 83 18.12 12.54 29.59
CA LEU A 83 17.84 11.26 28.92
C LEU A 83 19.17 10.83 28.32
N ASP A 84 19.82 9.82 28.90
CA ASP A 84 21.15 9.44 28.48
C ASP A 84 20.98 9.16 26.98
N VAL A 85 21.59 9.97 26.12
CA VAL A 85 21.33 9.94 24.66
C VAL A 85 21.52 8.51 24.12
N VAL A 86 22.30 7.72 24.85
CA VAL A 86 22.53 6.29 24.74
C VAL A 86 21.26 5.44 24.90
N ASP A 87 20.37 5.74 25.85
CA ASP A 87 19.14 4.96 26.14
C ASP A 87 18.11 5.12 25.00
N ALA A 88 17.90 6.34 24.51
CA ALA A 88 17.03 6.61 23.38
C ALA A 88 17.56 6.00 22.06
N ASP A 89 18.88 5.97 21.87
CA ASP A 89 19.50 5.34 20.70
C ASP A 89 19.35 3.82 20.75
N GLN A 90 19.60 3.21 21.92
CA GLN A 90 19.41 1.77 22.13
C GLN A 90 17.94 1.36 21.96
N TRP A 91 17.00 2.15 22.48
CA TRP A 91 15.58 1.95 22.25
C TRP A 91 15.22 2.04 20.76
N LEU A 92 15.68 3.06 20.04
CA LEU A 92 15.43 3.21 18.59
C LEU A 92 16.04 2.06 17.79
N ASP A 93 17.25 1.63 18.13
CA ASP A 93 17.91 0.47 17.51
C ASP A 93 17.12 -0.83 17.73
N GLN A 94 16.56 -1.02 18.92
CA GLN A 94 15.73 -2.18 19.22
C GLN A 94 14.38 -2.10 18.49
N LEU A 95 13.71 -0.95 18.54
CA LEU A 95 12.38 -0.78 17.97
C LEU A 95 12.40 -0.85 16.43
N MET A 96 13.35 -0.15 15.80
CA MET A 96 13.41 0.04 14.35
C MET A 96 14.43 -0.87 13.64
N GLY A 97 15.37 -1.48 14.37
CA GLY A 97 16.39 -2.38 13.83
C GLY A 97 17.63 -1.64 13.33
N LYS A 98 18.71 -2.35 13.01
CA LYS A 98 19.99 -1.79 12.54
C LYS A 98 20.56 -2.60 11.40
N TYR A 99 21.28 -1.98 10.47
CA TYR A 99 21.73 -2.68 9.26
C TYR A 99 22.58 -3.93 9.56
N ALA A 100 23.45 -3.85 10.57
CA ALA A 100 24.32 -4.95 10.98
C ALA A 100 24.24 -5.23 12.50
N PRO A 101 24.23 -6.51 12.92
CA PRO A 101 24.18 -7.72 12.09
C PRO A 101 22.81 -7.95 11.39
N VAL A 102 22.80 -8.78 10.34
CA VAL A 102 21.62 -9.02 9.47
C VAL A 102 20.38 -9.45 10.25
N ASN A 103 20.53 -10.26 11.30
CA ASN A 103 19.44 -10.73 12.15
C ASN A 103 18.82 -9.63 13.04
N SER A 104 19.45 -8.45 13.12
CA SER A 104 18.91 -7.27 13.80
C SER A 104 18.42 -6.18 12.85
N ARG A 105 18.40 -6.47 11.54
CA ARG A 105 17.92 -5.55 10.51
C ARG A 105 16.48 -5.12 10.74
N TYR A 106 15.65 -6.09 11.14
CA TYR A 106 14.26 -5.84 11.45
C TYR A 106 14.14 -5.61 12.97
N GLY A 107 13.73 -4.41 13.35
CA GLY A 107 13.46 -4.08 14.74
C GLY A 107 12.20 -4.77 15.28
N LYS A 108 11.99 -4.61 16.59
CA LYS A 108 10.86 -5.18 17.31
C LYS A 108 9.50 -4.69 16.82
N LEU A 109 9.42 -3.51 16.22
CA LEU A 109 8.19 -3.03 15.60
C LEU A 109 7.79 -3.86 14.37
N ALA A 110 8.75 -4.23 13.53
CA ALA A 110 8.49 -5.07 12.36
C ALA A 110 8.10 -6.49 12.76
N GLU A 111 8.75 -7.06 13.79
CA GLU A 111 8.41 -8.37 14.37
C GLU A 111 7.01 -8.35 15.01
N TYR A 112 6.65 -7.25 15.68
CA TYR A 112 5.32 -7.02 16.23
C TYR A 112 4.25 -7.07 15.11
N PHE A 113 4.43 -6.29 14.03
CA PHE A 113 3.49 -6.30 12.91
C PHE A 113 3.42 -7.64 12.19
N GLU A 114 4.54 -8.35 12.04
CA GLU A 114 4.55 -9.70 11.48
C GLU A 114 3.59 -10.64 12.24
N HIS A 115 3.60 -10.59 13.57
CA HIS A 115 2.72 -11.43 14.39
C HIS A 115 1.26 -10.98 14.36
N ILE A 116 0.99 -9.68 14.35
CA ILE A 116 -0.38 -9.16 14.15
C ILE A 116 -0.94 -9.64 12.80
N MET A 117 -0.16 -9.50 11.74
CA MET A 117 -0.60 -9.85 10.39
C MET A 117 -0.75 -11.35 10.18
N LEU A 118 0.11 -12.17 10.79
CA LEU A 118 -0.07 -13.63 10.80
C LEU A 118 -1.37 -14.02 11.52
N GLY A 119 -1.69 -13.38 12.65
CA GLY A 119 -2.95 -13.59 13.36
C GLY A 119 -4.17 -13.25 12.52
N ILE A 120 -4.15 -12.10 11.82
CA ILE A 120 -5.20 -11.69 10.87
C ILE A 120 -5.30 -12.67 9.70
N THR A 121 -4.17 -13.15 9.16
CA THR A 121 -4.15 -14.13 8.07
C THR A 121 -4.87 -15.42 8.47
N HIS A 122 -4.63 -15.92 9.69
CA HIS A 122 -5.36 -17.07 10.23
C HIS A 122 -6.86 -16.78 10.35
N MET A 123 -7.23 -15.60 10.85
CA MET A 123 -8.64 -15.18 10.96
C MET A 123 -9.38 -15.19 9.62
N ILE A 124 -8.71 -14.79 8.54
CA ILE A 124 -9.33 -14.70 7.21
C ILE A 124 -9.38 -16.08 6.53
N PHE A 125 -8.26 -16.81 6.54
CA PHE A 125 -8.08 -17.96 5.65
C PHE A 125 -8.24 -19.32 6.34
N SER A 126 -8.03 -19.44 7.66
CA SER A 126 -7.91 -20.75 8.32
C SER A 126 -9.20 -21.56 8.33
N ASP A 127 -9.08 -22.89 8.27
CA ASP A 127 -10.18 -23.86 8.29
C ASP A 127 -10.64 -24.29 9.68
N ASP A 128 -9.82 -24.09 10.69
CA ASP A 128 -10.00 -24.60 12.04
C ASP A 128 -10.53 -23.57 13.05
N ILE A 129 -11.13 -22.47 12.58
CA ILE A 129 -11.78 -21.48 13.44
C ILE A 129 -13.18 -21.99 13.85
N PRO A 130 -13.46 -22.23 15.14
CA PRO A 130 -14.74 -22.83 15.54
C PRO A 130 -15.98 -22.01 15.17
N LYS A 131 -15.88 -20.68 15.19
CA LYS A 131 -16.94 -19.74 14.78
C LYS A 131 -16.70 -19.14 13.39
N LYS A 132 -16.12 -19.91 12.46
CA LYS A 132 -15.75 -19.41 11.12
C LYS A 132 -16.91 -18.72 10.40
N GLU A 133 -18.11 -19.30 10.41
CA GLU A 133 -19.27 -18.70 9.72
C GLU A 133 -19.64 -17.31 10.27
N ALA A 134 -19.60 -17.14 11.59
CA ALA A 134 -19.82 -15.84 12.21
C ALA A 134 -18.72 -14.84 11.79
N LEU A 135 -17.46 -15.30 11.78
CA LEU A 135 -16.31 -14.50 11.37
C LEU A 135 -16.38 -14.09 9.90
N ILE A 136 -16.69 -15.02 9.00
CA ILE A 136 -16.91 -14.79 7.57
C ILE A 136 -17.98 -13.71 7.36
N SER A 137 -19.11 -13.79 8.08
CA SER A 137 -20.19 -12.80 7.96
C SER A 137 -19.79 -11.37 8.37
N MET A 138 -18.67 -11.23 9.09
CA MET A 138 -18.07 -9.95 9.49
C MET A 138 -17.02 -9.47 8.49
N LEU A 139 -16.48 -10.35 7.65
CA LEU A 139 -15.52 -9.97 6.61
C LEU A 139 -16.21 -9.27 5.44
N PRO A 140 -15.50 -8.43 4.68
CA PRO A 140 -15.97 -7.89 3.41
C PRO A 140 -16.35 -9.00 2.42
N ALA A 141 -17.34 -8.73 1.56
CA ALA A 141 -17.93 -9.73 0.66
C ALA A 141 -16.91 -10.48 -0.21
N GLN A 142 -15.80 -9.82 -0.55
CA GLN A 142 -14.68 -10.37 -1.30
C GLN A 142 -14.02 -11.54 -0.54
N PHE A 143 -13.88 -11.49 0.78
CA PHE A 143 -13.28 -12.59 1.53
C PHE A 143 -14.27 -13.69 1.91
N GLN A 144 -15.58 -13.46 1.74
CA GLN A 144 -16.61 -14.40 2.19
C GLN A 144 -16.72 -15.67 1.34
N GLN A 145 -16.26 -15.62 0.09
CA GLN A 145 -16.41 -16.71 -0.88
C GLN A 145 -15.16 -17.60 -0.99
N LEU A 146 -14.16 -17.38 -0.13
CA LEU A 146 -12.89 -18.07 -0.20
C LEU A 146 -12.94 -19.43 0.49
N ASP A 147 -12.38 -20.45 -0.18
CA ASP A 147 -12.23 -21.76 0.42
C ASP A 147 -11.26 -21.71 1.61
N PRO A 148 -11.56 -22.40 2.73
CA PRO A 148 -10.65 -22.52 3.86
C PRO A 148 -9.27 -23.12 3.51
N ILE A 149 -8.22 -22.66 4.19
CA ILE A 149 -6.86 -23.22 4.11
C ILE A 149 -6.51 -23.88 5.46
N PRO A 150 -5.89 -25.07 5.47
CA PRO A 150 -5.35 -25.67 6.69
C PRO A 150 -4.38 -24.74 7.43
N ALA A 151 -4.55 -24.56 8.75
CA ALA A 151 -3.73 -23.66 9.55
C ALA A 151 -2.20 -23.88 9.37
N ALA A 152 -1.76 -25.14 9.32
CA ALA A 152 -0.34 -25.48 9.14
C ALA A 152 0.20 -25.04 7.77
N GLU A 153 -0.66 -25.01 6.75
CA GLU A 153 -0.30 -24.56 5.41
C GLU A 153 -0.22 -23.04 5.32
N ILE A 154 -1.10 -22.31 6.04
CA ILE A 154 -0.98 -20.86 6.22
C ILE A 154 0.38 -20.52 6.83
N ASP A 155 0.77 -21.17 7.93
CA ASP A 155 2.07 -20.92 8.57
C ASP A 155 3.25 -21.19 7.63
N ARG A 156 3.18 -22.24 6.80
CA ARG A 156 4.21 -22.58 5.82
C ARG A 156 4.32 -21.50 4.75
N ILE A 157 3.20 -21.12 4.15
CA ILE A 157 3.15 -20.11 3.09
C ILE A 157 3.58 -18.76 3.63
N TYR A 158 3.05 -18.34 4.77
CA TYR A 158 3.39 -17.06 5.38
C TYR A 158 4.90 -16.95 5.63
N ARG A 159 5.52 -17.99 6.21
CA ARG A 159 6.98 -18.01 6.42
C ARG A 159 7.79 -17.89 5.11
N ASN A 160 7.28 -18.45 4.02
CA ASN A 160 8.00 -18.48 2.75
C ASN A 160 7.79 -17.23 1.89
N PHE A 161 6.62 -16.59 2.00
CA PHE A 161 6.19 -15.53 1.07
C PHE A 161 5.95 -14.16 1.73
N PHE A 162 5.84 -14.09 3.06
CA PHE A 162 5.77 -12.82 3.79
C PHE A 162 7.16 -12.21 3.94
N THR A 163 7.55 -11.44 2.93
CA THR A 163 8.87 -10.81 2.81
C THR A 163 8.89 -9.41 3.41
N GLN A 164 10.09 -8.81 3.48
CA GLN A 164 10.19 -7.37 3.71
C GLN A 164 9.53 -6.60 2.56
N TYR A 165 9.13 -5.37 2.83
CA TYR A 165 8.57 -4.51 1.80
C TYR A 165 9.63 -4.15 0.76
N TYR A 166 9.27 -4.36 -0.50
CA TYR A 166 10.08 -3.96 -1.64
C TYR A 166 9.23 -3.13 -2.61
N PRO A 167 9.58 -1.85 -2.87
CA PRO A 167 8.85 -0.99 -3.82
C PRO A 167 8.63 -1.60 -5.20
N HIS A 168 9.50 -2.49 -5.67
CA HIS A 168 9.31 -3.15 -6.97
C HIS A 168 8.21 -4.22 -6.97
N GLU A 169 7.80 -4.74 -5.81
CA GLU A 169 6.61 -5.59 -5.69
C GLU A 169 5.31 -4.77 -5.82
N HIS A 170 5.39 -3.44 -5.62
CA HIS A 170 4.25 -2.53 -5.58
C HIS A 170 4.23 -1.45 -6.69
N CYS A 171 5.13 -1.56 -7.67
CA CYS A 171 5.35 -0.53 -8.69
C CYS A 171 5.62 0.89 -8.11
N ASP A 172 6.09 0.99 -6.87
CA ASP A 172 6.37 2.26 -6.21
C ASP A 172 7.73 2.80 -6.63
N TYR A 173 7.96 4.12 -6.51
CA TYR A 173 9.25 4.74 -6.85
C TYR A 173 10.42 3.93 -6.26
N PRO A 174 11.54 3.82 -7.01
CA PRO A 174 12.76 3.27 -6.47
C PRO A 174 13.14 4.05 -5.21
N PRO A 175 13.74 3.36 -4.23
CA PRO A 175 14.05 3.91 -2.93
C PRO A 175 15.01 5.09 -3.10
N TYR A 176 14.52 6.24 -2.61
CA TYR A 176 15.21 7.43 -2.15
C TYR A 176 16.73 7.40 -2.33
N VAL A 177 17.23 8.15 -3.30
CA VAL A 177 18.59 8.68 -3.19
C VAL A 177 18.64 9.52 -1.90
N LEU A 178 19.58 9.23 -0.99
CA LEU A 178 19.70 9.88 0.33
C LEU A 178 19.57 11.41 0.26
N SER A 179 20.10 11.99 -0.82
CA SER A 179 19.92 13.37 -1.26
C SER A 179 18.91 13.42 -2.41
N GLY A 180 17.74 14.03 -2.19
CA GLY A 180 16.68 14.18 -3.20
C GLY A 180 17.15 14.87 -4.49
N GLU A 181 18.05 15.84 -4.37
CA GLU A 181 18.70 16.53 -5.49
C GLU A 181 19.56 15.61 -6.38
N GLN A 182 19.98 14.45 -5.88
CA GLN A 182 20.75 13.47 -6.65
C GLN A 182 19.86 12.52 -7.45
N ARG A 183 18.53 12.57 -7.28
CA ARG A 183 17.59 11.74 -8.06
C ARG A 183 17.74 11.97 -9.55
N ILE A 184 17.85 13.23 -9.97
CA ILE A 184 18.04 13.59 -11.39
C ILE A 184 19.31 12.97 -12.00
N LEU A 185 20.32 12.68 -11.18
CA LEU A 185 21.58 12.06 -11.61
C LEU A 185 21.50 10.53 -11.61
N ASN A 186 20.53 9.94 -10.92
CA ASN A 186 20.39 8.50 -10.82
C ASN A 186 19.58 7.96 -12.00
N LYS A 187 20.17 7.01 -12.74
CA LYS A 187 19.54 6.38 -13.92
C LYS A 187 18.11 5.91 -13.67
N MET A 188 17.77 5.42 -12.47
CA MET A 188 16.44 4.87 -12.17
C MET A 188 15.33 5.92 -12.20
N TYR A 189 15.68 7.20 -12.03
CA TYR A 189 14.74 8.33 -12.08
C TYR A 189 14.73 9.02 -13.44
N GLN A 190 15.59 8.60 -14.37
CA GLN A 190 15.68 9.21 -15.68
C GLN A 190 14.63 8.62 -16.62
N ARG A 191 14.20 9.46 -17.56
CA ARG A 191 13.29 9.06 -18.62
C ARG A 191 13.99 8.08 -19.57
N GLY A 192 13.43 6.90 -19.73
CA GLY A 192 13.82 5.93 -20.74
C GLY A 192 13.31 6.31 -22.14
N SER A 193 13.82 5.63 -23.16
CA SER A 193 13.53 5.90 -24.58
C SER A 193 12.05 5.77 -24.96
N ARG A 194 11.27 4.98 -24.21
CA ARG A 194 9.84 4.76 -24.45
C ARG A 194 8.93 5.78 -23.74
N GLY A 195 9.50 6.80 -23.09
CA GLY A 195 8.73 7.74 -22.26
C GLY A 195 8.29 7.14 -20.92
N ILE A 196 8.98 6.10 -20.47
CA ILE A 196 8.77 5.42 -19.19
C ILE A 196 10.02 5.63 -18.37
N ILE A 197 9.88 5.94 -17.09
CA ILE A 197 11.04 6.08 -16.19
C ILE A 197 11.81 4.76 -16.11
N GLN A 198 13.15 4.81 -16.06
CA GLN A 198 13.99 3.61 -16.13
C GLN A 198 13.66 2.58 -15.05
N PHE A 199 13.22 3.00 -13.86
CA PHE A 199 12.76 2.06 -12.84
C PHE A 199 11.61 1.17 -13.32
N VAL A 200 10.60 1.74 -13.98
CA VAL A 200 9.46 0.96 -14.50
C VAL A 200 9.93 0.03 -15.64
N GLU A 201 10.99 0.38 -16.37
CA GLU A 201 11.61 -0.53 -17.34
C GLU A 201 12.28 -1.75 -16.67
N GLU A 202 12.96 -1.56 -15.55
CA GLU A 202 13.54 -2.66 -14.75
C GLU A 202 12.43 -3.53 -14.13
N TYR A 203 11.36 -2.90 -13.66
CA TYR A 203 10.18 -3.56 -13.12
C TYR A 203 9.47 -4.43 -14.19
N ILE A 204 9.36 -3.98 -15.45
CA ILE A 204 8.82 -4.82 -16.54
C ILE A 204 9.71 -6.06 -16.77
N GLN A 205 11.03 -5.90 -16.68
CA GLN A 205 11.95 -7.02 -16.81
C GLN A 205 11.83 -8.00 -15.65
N LEU A 206 11.70 -7.50 -14.42
CA LEU A 206 11.42 -8.31 -13.24
C LEU A 206 10.17 -9.15 -13.45
N LEU A 207 9.03 -8.53 -13.77
CA LEU A 207 7.77 -9.22 -14.02
C LEU A 207 7.90 -10.27 -15.13
N SER A 208 8.64 -9.95 -16.20
CA SER A 208 8.90 -10.90 -17.28
C SER A 208 9.67 -12.13 -16.80
N GLU A 209 10.67 -11.97 -15.93
CA GLU A 209 11.44 -13.07 -15.36
C GLU A 209 10.56 -13.92 -14.43
N GLU A 210 9.80 -13.28 -13.53
CA GLU A 210 8.94 -13.96 -12.55
C GLU A 210 7.84 -14.76 -13.25
N LEU A 211 7.15 -14.19 -14.25
CA LEU A 211 6.14 -14.93 -15.02
C LEU A 211 6.75 -16.06 -15.86
N SER A 212 7.97 -15.89 -16.39
CA SER A 212 8.66 -16.95 -17.14
C SER A 212 9.06 -18.14 -16.26
N LYS A 213 9.48 -17.88 -15.02
CA LYS A 213 9.80 -18.90 -14.01
C LYS A 213 8.53 -19.61 -13.55
N LEU A 214 7.50 -18.84 -13.22
CA LEU A 214 6.21 -19.34 -12.77
C LEU A 214 5.54 -20.23 -13.84
N GLU A 215 5.59 -19.84 -15.10
CA GLU A 215 5.09 -20.65 -16.21
C GLU A 215 5.82 -22.00 -16.30
N LEU A 216 7.16 -22.00 -16.18
CA LEU A 216 7.95 -23.24 -16.19
C LEU A 216 7.57 -24.13 -15.01
N ASP A 217 7.55 -23.57 -13.81
CA ASP A 217 7.21 -24.30 -12.59
C ASP A 217 5.83 -24.94 -12.70
N TRP A 218 4.84 -24.20 -13.21
CA TRP A 218 3.48 -24.70 -13.38
C TRP A 218 3.41 -25.81 -14.43
N LYS A 219 4.14 -25.69 -15.56
CA LYS A 219 4.23 -26.75 -16.58
C LYS A 219 4.81 -28.04 -16.01
N GLU A 220 5.90 -27.94 -15.25
CA GLU A 220 6.59 -29.10 -14.67
C GLU A 220 5.76 -29.78 -13.57
N LYS A 221 5.06 -28.97 -12.78
CA LYS A 221 4.28 -29.42 -11.61
C LYS A 221 2.79 -29.64 -11.93
N ARG A 222 2.38 -29.52 -13.20
CA ARG A 222 0.96 -29.61 -13.62
C ARG A 222 0.27 -30.93 -13.27
N ASN A 223 1.03 -32.02 -13.13
CA ASN A 223 0.53 -33.36 -12.80
C ASN A 223 0.48 -33.62 -11.29
N LEU A 224 1.02 -32.73 -10.46
CA LEU A 224 0.85 -32.82 -9.01
C LEU A 224 -0.63 -32.62 -8.66
N THR A 225 -1.04 -33.24 -7.55
CA THR A 225 -2.36 -33.02 -6.97
C THR A 225 -2.56 -31.54 -6.65
N LYS A 226 -3.78 -31.02 -6.79
CA LYS A 226 -4.09 -29.63 -6.44
C LYS A 226 -3.84 -29.30 -4.96
N LYS A 227 -3.74 -30.33 -4.11
CA LYS A 227 -3.40 -30.25 -2.67
C LYS A 227 -1.89 -30.24 -2.38
N SER A 228 -1.04 -30.29 -3.41
CA SER A 228 0.42 -30.30 -3.20
C SER A 228 0.90 -28.92 -2.76
N PRO A 229 1.78 -28.83 -1.73
CA PRO A 229 2.38 -27.56 -1.31
C PRO A 229 3.04 -26.80 -2.46
N GLU A 230 3.70 -27.51 -3.38
CA GLU A 230 4.34 -26.93 -4.55
C GLU A 230 3.34 -26.30 -5.51
N ARG A 231 2.09 -26.81 -5.57
CA ARG A 231 1.02 -26.17 -6.34
C ARG A 231 0.49 -24.92 -5.66
N HIS A 232 0.37 -24.94 -4.33
CA HIS A 232 0.00 -23.75 -3.58
C HIS A 232 1.06 -22.65 -3.73
N ASP A 233 2.35 -22.99 -3.67
CA ASP A 233 3.46 -22.03 -3.85
C ASP A 233 3.40 -21.30 -5.20
N ILE A 234 3.07 -22.03 -6.28
CA ILE A 234 2.87 -21.46 -7.61
C ILE A 234 1.69 -20.48 -7.62
N LEU A 235 0.58 -20.84 -7.00
CA LEU A 235 -0.63 -19.99 -6.92
C LEU A 235 -0.37 -18.73 -6.10
N VAL A 236 0.35 -18.84 -4.98
CA VAL A 236 0.77 -17.68 -4.16
C VAL A 236 1.69 -16.77 -4.97
N GLY A 237 2.70 -17.32 -5.63
CA GLY A 237 3.59 -16.55 -6.51
C GLY A 237 2.83 -15.88 -7.67
N PHE A 238 1.78 -16.53 -8.18
CA PHE A 238 0.94 -15.97 -9.22
C PHE A 238 0.13 -14.78 -8.71
N GLY A 239 -0.45 -14.89 -7.51
CA GLY A 239 -1.11 -13.80 -6.82
C GLY A 239 -0.21 -12.57 -6.65
N LYS A 240 1.04 -12.77 -6.18
CA LYS A 240 2.04 -11.70 -6.08
C LYS A 240 2.30 -11.04 -7.44
N ALA A 241 2.46 -11.82 -8.51
CA ALA A 241 2.72 -11.28 -9.84
C ALA A 241 1.55 -10.48 -10.42
N LEU A 242 0.30 -10.91 -10.18
CA LEU A 242 -0.90 -10.18 -10.60
C LEU A 242 -1.05 -8.85 -9.85
N HIS A 243 -0.87 -8.87 -8.53
CA HIS A 243 -0.86 -7.66 -7.71
C HIS A 243 0.09 -6.62 -8.29
N THR A 244 1.34 -7.04 -8.53
CA THR A 244 2.34 -6.16 -9.11
C THR A 244 1.88 -5.57 -10.45
N VAL A 245 1.29 -6.36 -11.37
CA VAL A 245 0.76 -5.86 -12.67
C VAL A 245 -0.33 -4.79 -12.49
N GLU A 246 -1.20 -4.95 -11.49
CA GLU A 246 -2.30 -4.04 -11.20
C GLU A 246 -1.80 -2.68 -10.71
N ASP A 247 -0.81 -2.69 -9.82
CA ASP A 247 -0.25 -1.48 -9.21
C ASP A 247 0.30 -0.50 -10.24
N TYR A 248 0.76 -0.97 -11.40
CA TYR A 248 1.17 -0.06 -12.47
C TYR A 248 0.06 0.94 -12.84
N PHE A 249 -1.21 0.53 -12.88
CA PHE A 249 -2.30 1.41 -13.26
C PHE A 249 -2.76 2.30 -12.11
N PHE A 250 -2.64 1.82 -10.88
CA PHE A 250 -3.04 2.58 -9.70
C PHE A 250 -1.99 3.55 -9.21
N HIS A 251 -0.70 3.22 -9.32
CA HIS A 251 0.38 3.98 -8.70
C HIS A 251 1.15 4.85 -9.70
N THR A 252 0.81 4.84 -10.98
CA THR A 252 1.44 5.72 -11.99
C THR A 252 0.49 6.81 -12.50
N ASN A 253 1.06 7.82 -13.16
CA ASN A 253 0.30 8.85 -13.88
C ASN A 253 -0.27 8.37 -15.23
N PHE A 254 -0.32 7.06 -15.50
CA PHE A 254 -0.73 6.50 -16.78
C PHE A 254 -2.12 6.96 -17.23
N VAL A 255 -3.11 6.87 -16.34
CA VAL A 255 -4.51 7.17 -16.68
C VAL A 255 -4.72 8.66 -16.94
N GLU A 256 -4.02 9.51 -16.20
CA GLU A 256 -4.00 10.95 -16.40
C GLU A 256 -3.42 11.30 -17.78
N LEU A 257 -2.30 10.68 -18.16
CA LEU A 257 -1.68 10.87 -19.47
C LEU A 257 -2.57 10.34 -20.60
N HIS A 258 -3.26 9.22 -20.39
CA HIS A 258 -4.24 8.69 -21.35
C HIS A 258 -5.38 9.69 -21.58
N LEU A 259 -5.95 10.24 -20.51
CA LEU A 259 -6.99 11.26 -20.58
C LEU A 259 -6.49 12.53 -21.27
N TRP A 260 -5.30 13.01 -20.91
CA TRP A 260 -4.66 14.16 -21.55
C TRP A 260 -4.52 13.95 -23.05
N ASN A 261 -3.93 12.83 -23.47
CA ASN A 261 -3.72 12.51 -24.88
C ASN A 261 -5.03 12.30 -25.63
N THR A 262 -6.03 11.69 -25.00
CA THR A 262 -7.38 11.55 -25.59
C THR A 262 -7.99 12.92 -25.90
N LYS A 263 -7.92 13.86 -24.96
CA LYS A 263 -8.46 15.22 -25.12
C LYS A 263 -7.64 16.03 -26.10
N ARG A 264 -6.31 16.02 -25.99
CA ARG A 264 -5.40 16.82 -26.84
C ARG A 264 -5.62 16.57 -28.33
N ARG A 265 -5.93 15.32 -28.70
CA ARG A 265 -6.17 14.92 -30.09
C ARG A 265 -7.47 15.44 -30.70
N GLN A 266 -8.37 15.98 -29.88
CA GLN A 266 -9.60 16.62 -30.34
C GLN A 266 -9.37 18.07 -30.77
N TYR A 267 -8.17 18.62 -30.52
CA TYR A 267 -7.83 20.01 -30.79
C TYR A 267 -6.69 20.13 -31.81
N SER A 268 -6.53 21.33 -32.36
CA SER A 268 -5.47 21.64 -33.33
C SER A 268 -4.09 21.43 -32.70
N SER A 269 -3.19 20.80 -33.45
CA SER A 269 -1.77 20.64 -33.05
C SER A 269 -1.03 21.98 -32.89
N VAL A 270 -1.59 23.06 -33.45
CA VAL A 270 -1.04 24.42 -33.40
C VAL A 270 -1.48 25.18 -32.14
N GLU A 271 -2.50 24.70 -31.40
CA GLU A 271 -2.92 25.35 -30.15
C GLU A 271 -1.79 25.28 -29.10
N PRO A 272 -1.36 26.42 -28.52
CA PRO A 272 -0.33 26.43 -27.47
C PRO A 272 -0.68 25.55 -26.27
N GLU A 273 0.32 24.89 -25.69
CA GLU A 273 0.14 23.95 -24.57
C GLU A 273 -0.53 24.62 -23.35
N GLU A 274 -0.13 25.84 -22.98
CA GLU A 274 -0.73 26.55 -21.85
C GLU A 274 -2.22 26.87 -22.05
N ILE A 275 -2.63 27.18 -23.29
CA ILE A 275 -4.04 27.40 -23.63
C ILE A 275 -4.81 26.08 -23.49
N PHE A 276 -4.24 24.99 -24.01
CA PHE A 276 -4.84 23.67 -23.88
C PHE A 276 -4.90 23.20 -22.42
N LYS A 277 -3.85 23.42 -21.62
CA LYS A 277 -3.76 23.09 -20.19
C LYS A 277 -4.88 23.78 -19.40
N ALA A 278 -5.10 25.07 -19.62
CA ALA A 278 -6.18 25.82 -19.00
C ALA A 278 -7.58 25.34 -19.43
N ARG A 279 -7.74 24.87 -20.67
CA ARG A 279 -8.99 24.26 -21.14
C ARG A 279 -9.20 22.88 -20.54
N PHE A 280 -8.16 22.04 -20.56
CA PHE A 280 -8.16 20.68 -20.04
C PHE A 280 -8.53 20.66 -18.57
N SER A 281 -7.95 21.54 -17.74
CA SER A 281 -8.28 21.62 -16.32
C SER A 281 -9.77 21.90 -16.06
N LYS A 282 -10.44 22.65 -16.95
CA LYS A 282 -11.88 22.96 -16.86
C LYS A 282 -12.77 21.82 -17.36
N ASP A 283 -12.35 21.14 -18.42
CA ASP A 283 -13.18 20.23 -19.20
C ASP A 283 -12.94 18.74 -18.94
N ALA A 284 -11.76 18.36 -18.43
CA ALA A 284 -11.36 16.95 -18.26
C ALA A 284 -12.37 16.16 -17.40
N LEU A 285 -12.84 16.77 -16.31
CA LEU A 285 -13.75 16.13 -15.36
C LEU A 285 -15.24 16.25 -15.72
N LYS A 286 -15.61 17.08 -16.71
CA LYS A 286 -17.02 17.23 -17.11
C LYS A 286 -17.60 15.93 -17.69
N ALA A 287 -16.76 15.12 -18.33
CA ALA A 287 -17.18 13.87 -18.94
C ALA A 287 -17.48 12.76 -17.92
N TYR A 288 -16.84 12.80 -16.74
CA TYR A 288 -16.91 11.73 -15.75
C TYR A 288 -18.25 11.65 -15.00
N ARG A 289 -19.03 12.74 -14.96
CA ARG A 289 -20.34 12.80 -14.27
C ARG A 289 -21.46 12.00 -14.93
N ASN A 290 -21.29 11.65 -16.20
CA ASN A 290 -22.39 11.11 -17.01
C ASN A 290 -22.14 9.66 -17.45
N TYR A 291 -21.11 8.98 -16.93
CA TYR A 291 -20.81 7.61 -17.34
C TYR A 291 -21.60 6.59 -16.54
N ARG A 292 -22.23 5.66 -17.26
CA ARG A 292 -22.90 4.49 -16.68
C ARG A 292 -21.83 3.61 -16.01
N GLY A 293 -21.93 3.42 -14.70
CA GLY A 293 -21.00 2.60 -13.91
C GLY A 293 -20.03 3.37 -13.01
N TYR A 294 -19.99 4.71 -13.11
CA TYR A 294 -19.40 5.53 -12.05
C TYR A 294 -20.42 5.66 -10.92
N ASN A 295 -20.15 5.03 -9.78
CA ASN A 295 -20.96 5.22 -8.58
C ASN A 295 -20.52 6.53 -7.93
N GLU A 296 -21.42 7.52 -7.84
CA GLU A 296 -21.19 8.70 -7.02
C GLU A 296 -21.04 8.28 -5.56
N TYR A 297 -19.81 8.01 -5.11
CA TYR A 297 -19.55 7.83 -3.69
C TYR A 297 -19.47 9.21 -3.04
N GLY A 298 -20.45 9.52 -2.18
CA GLY A 298 -20.37 10.65 -1.26
C GLY A 298 -21.56 11.60 -1.17
N THR A 299 -22.82 11.15 -1.26
CA THR A 299 -23.97 12.01 -0.87
C THR A 299 -24.42 11.84 0.58
N GLU A 300 -24.12 10.71 1.24
CA GLU A 300 -24.69 10.45 2.58
C GLU A 300 -23.86 10.94 3.77
N ASN A 301 -22.55 11.19 3.62
CA ASN A 301 -21.70 11.75 4.70
C ASN A 301 -20.92 13.02 4.29
N SER A 302 -21.14 13.57 3.10
CA SER A 302 -20.46 14.77 2.60
C SER A 302 -21.31 16.03 2.76
N ALA A 303 -22.05 16.15 3.86
CA ALA A 303 -22.90 17.32 4.11
C ALA A 303 -22.12 18.65 4.32
N ILE A 304 -20.80 18.66 4.13
CA ILE A 304 -19.94 19.84 4.39
C ILE A 304 -19.17 20.30 3.12
N ASP A 305 -18.91 19.45 2.13
CA ASP A 305 -18.20 19.89 0.92
C ASP A 305 -19.21 20.10 -0.22
N SER A 306 -19.57 21.36 -0.45
CA SER A 306 -20.38 21.76 -1.61
C SER A 306 -19.81 21.14 -2.91
N ASP A 307 -20.68 20.74 -3.83
CA ASP A 307 -20.34 20.15 -5.14
C ASP A 307 -19.19 20.87 -5.88
N VAL A 308 -19.02 22.17 -5.65
CA VAL A 308 -17.98 23.01 -6.26
C VAL A 308 -16.60 22.75 -5.64
N GLY A 309 -16.50 22.53 -4.32
CA GLY A 309 -15.24 22.25 -3.62
C GLY A 309 -14.60 20.93 -4.05
N ASN A 310 -15.41 19.88 -4.18
CA ASN A 310 -14.95 18.57 -4.66
C ASN A 310 -14.41 18.63 -6.09
N GLN A 311 -15.04 19.41 -6.97
CA GLN A 311 -14.59 19.55 -8.36
C GLN A 311 -13.25 20.28 -8.47
N THR A 312 -13.07 21.36 -7.73
CA THR A 312 -11.79 22.10 -7.71
C THR A 312 -10.67 21.23 -7.17
N ARG A 313 -10.90 20.50 -6.08
CA ARG A 313 -9.93 19.55 -5.51
C ARG A 313 -9.55 18.47 -6.51
N TRP A 314 -10.52 17.85 -7.18
CA TRP A 314 -10.24 16.83 -8.20
C TRP A 314 -9.46 17.39 -9.39
N ARG A 315 -9.82 18.60 -9.86
CA ARG A 315 -9.06 19.28 -10.93
C ARG A 315 -7.62 19.52 -10.50
N ARG A 316 -7.40 19.99 -9.26
CA ARG A 316 -6.07 20.22 -8.72
C ARG A 316 -5.28 18.92 -8.63
N LYS A 317 -5.83 17.84 -8.07
CA LYS A 317 -5.20 16.51 -8.04
C LYS A 317 -4.82 16.03 -9.44
N LEU A 318 -5.76 16.07 -10.39
CA LEU A 318 -5.50 15.69 -11.79
C LEU A 318 -4.34 16.48 -12.40
N MET A 319 -4.38 17.81 -12.29
CA MET A 319 -3.32 18.66 -12.85
C MET A 319 -1.96 18.43 -12.18
N ARG A 320 -1.95 18.04 -10.90
CA ARG A 320 -0.73 17.75 -10.16
C ARG A 320 -0.12 16.39 -10.50
N ARG A 321 -0.94 15.37 -10.80
CA ARG A 321 -0.48 14.07 -11.32
C ARG A 321 0.15 14.15 -12.73
N LEU A 322 -0.21 15.18 -13.51
CA LEU A 322 0.39 15.50 -14.82
C LEU A 322 1.71 16.29 -14.73
N ARG A 323 2.34 16.28 -13.55
CA ARG A 323 3.63 16.94 -13.31
C ARG A 323 4.63 15.98 -12.73
N TYR A 324 5.87 16.41 -12.59
CA TYR A 324 6.98 15.64 -12.04
C TYR A 324 7.65 16.46 -10.93
N PRO A 325 8.01 15.85 -9.78
CA PRO A 325 8.49 16.57 -8.62
C PRO A 325 9.86 17.22 -8.87
N VAL A 326 10.06 18.41 -8.28
CA VAL A 326 11.35 19.08 -8.12
C VAL A 326 11.69 19.14 -6.64
N TYR A 327 12.97 19.04 -6.30
CA TYR A 327 13.45 19.08 -4.92
C TYR A 327 14.45 20.23 -4.75
N ASP A 328 14.23 21.11 -3.77
CA ASP A 328 15.11 22.26 -3.50
C ASP A 328 16.32 21.88 -2.64
N SER A 329 16.18 20.84 -1.81
CA SER A 329 17.21 20.35 -0.88
C SER A 329 16.91 18.92 -0.43
N GLN A 330 17.76 18.34 0.42
CA GLN A 330 17.68 16.95 0.89
C GLN A 330 16.25 16.50 1.24
N ASN A 331 15.63 15.75 0.31
CA ASN A 331 14.27 15.19 0.44
C ASN A 331 13.17 16.23 0.71
N ARG A 332 13.37 17.50 0.34
CA ARG A 332 12.36 18.54 0.44
C ARG A 332 11.89 18.93 -0.95
N LEU A 333 10.61 18.69 -1.20
CA LEU A 333 9.93 19.12 -2.43
C LEU A 333 9.97 20.65 -2.58
N SER A 334 10.09 21.10 -3.82
CA SER A 334 10.18 22.52 -4.14
C SER A 334 8.89 23.23 -3.80
N THR A 335 9.00 24.32 -3.05
CA THR A 335 7.87 25.21 -2.73
C THR A 335 7.66 26.28 -3.80
N SER A 336 8.37 26.20 -4.92
CA SER A 336 8.32 27.22 -5.99
C SER A 336 7.99 26.64 -7.37
N GLU A 337 8.41 25.41 -7.67
CA GLU A 337 8.26 24.85 -9.02
C GLU A 337 8.01 23.34 -9.06
N SER A 338 7.67 22.84 -10.25
CA SER A 338 7.55 21.43 -10.63
C SER A 338 7.75 21.32 -12.15
N LEU A 339 8.08 20.13 -12.65
CA LEU A 339 8.26 19.90 -14.09
C LEU A 339 6.99 19.31 -14.72
N SER A 340 6.85 19.44 -16.04
CA SER A 340 5.81 18.74 -16.80
C SER A 340 6.12 17.23 -16.87
N SER A 341 5.11 16.37 -16.70
CA SER A 341 5.24 14.91 -16.91
C SER A 341 4.52 14.41 -18.16
N LEU A 342 4.08 15.31 -19.06
CA LEU A 342 3.26 14.97 -20.23
C LEU A 342 3.90 13.98 -21.23
N ASN A 343 5.20 13.72 -21.08
CA ASN A 343 5.97 12.79 -21.91
C ASN A 343 6.68 11.69 -21.09
N LEU A 344 6.30 11.52 -19.82
CA LEU A 344 6.93 10.63 -18.86
C LEU A 344 5.89 9.90 -18.00
N ILE A 345 5.91 8.57 -18.06
CA ILE A 345 5.27 7.74 -17.05
C ILE A 345 6.20 7.57 -15.86
N TYR A 346 5.66 7.79 -14.67
CA TYR A 346 6.37 7.56 -13.43
C TYR A 346 5.40 7.15 -12.30
N PRO A 347 5.85 6.33 -11.34
CA PRO A 347 5.05 5.88 -10.20
C PRO A 347 5.01 6.89 -9.04
N GLY A 348 4.29 6.63 -7.96
CA GLY A 348 4.30 7.42 -6.72
C GLY A 348 5.32 6.93 -5.69
N GLY A 349 5.79 7.81 -4.81
CA GLY A 349 6.94 7.52 -3.93
C GLY A 349 6.86 8.19 -2.57
N PHE A 350 7.41 7.53 -1.55
CA PHE A 350 7.18 7.84 -0.13
C PHE A 350 8.00 8.98 0.49
N GLU A 351 7.59 10.22 0.32
CA GLU A 351 8.22 11.33 1.05
C GLU A 351 7.92 11.23 2.56
N SER A 352 8.68 11.92 3.42
CA SER A 352 8.51 11.84 4.88
C SER A 352 7.08 12.12 5.36
N LYS A 353 6.36 13.05 4.71
CA LYS A 353 4.94 13.31 5.02
C LYS A 353 4.01 12.29 4.38
N ASP A 354 4.36 11.81 3.21
CA ASP A 354 3.60 10.82 2.46
C ASP A 354 3.49 9.47 3.19
N MET A 355 4.50 9.12 4.00
CA MET A 355 4.45 7.98 4.91
C MET A 355 3.27 8.07 5.91
N PHE A 356 2.98 9.26 6.45
CA PHE A 356 1.84 9.44 7.37
C PHE A 356 0.51 9.18 6.67
N HIS A 357 0.32 9.75 5.47
CA HIS A 357 -0.87 9.50 4.66
C HIS A 357 -1.01 8.02 4.28
N THR A 358 0.11 7.40 3.92
CA THR A 358 0.20 6.00 3.52
C THR A 358 -0.18 5.07 4.66
N MET A 359 0.35 5.30 5.87
CA MET A 359 0.03 4.50 7.05
C MET A 359 -1.37 4.77 7.56
N ALA A 360 -1.81 6.02 7.59
CA ALA A 360 -3.18 6.35 7.96
C ALA A 360 -4.20 5.76 6.98
N GLY A 361 -3.89 5.79 5.67
CA GLY A 361 -4.67 5.11 4.64
C GLY A 361 -4.73 3.60 4.87
N ALA A 362 -3.59 2.96 5.19
CA ALA A 362 -3.55 1.54 5.54
C ALA A 362 -4.45 1.20 6.73
N LEU A 363 -4.46 2.07 7.75
CA LEU A 363 -5.31 1.88 8.92
C LEU A 363 -6.77 2.13 8.61
N GLU A 364 -7.11 3.12 7.79
CA GLU A 364 -8.47 3.27 7.28
C GLU A 364 -8.91 2.02 6.50
N SER A 365 -8.00 1.39 5.73
CA SER A 365 -8.28 0.13 5.03
C SER A 365 -8.41 -1.06 5.98
N MET A 366 -7.59 -1.16 7.03
CA MET A 366 -7.73 -2.17 8.08
C MET A 366 -9.02 -1.95 8.89
N GLU A 367 -9.37 -0.71 9.19
CA GLU A 367 -10.64 -0.33 9.80
C GLU A 367 -11.82 -0.75 8.91
N ALA A 368 -11.73 -0.57 7.60
CA ALA A 368 -12.76 -1.00 6.66
C ALA A 368 -12.86 -2.54 6.60
N LEU A 369 -11.73 -3.25 6.51
CA LEU A 369 -11.65 -4.71 6.57
C LEU A 369 -12.28 -5.25 7.86
N LEU A 370 -12.06 -4.55 8.98
CA LEU A 370 -12.50 -4.96 10.30
C LEU A 370 -13.78 -4.25 10.76
N ALA A 371 -14.41 -3.41 9.94
CA ALA A 371 -15.60 -2.65 10.32
C ALA A 371 -16.76 -3.59 10.69
N GLY A 372 -16.86 -4.74 10.04
CA GLY A 372 -17.83 -5.77 10.39
C GLY A 372 -17.60 -6.39 11.76
N PHE A 373 -16.41 -6.27 12.33
CA PHE A 373 -16.09 -6.73 13.69
C PHE A 373 -16.68 -5.81 14.78
N ASP A 374 -17.24 -4.65 14.45
CA ASP A 374 -18.12 -3.96 15.40
C ASP A 374 -19.33 -4.84 15.81
N LYS A 375 -19.71 -5.81 14.96
CA LYS A 375 -20.71 -6.85 15.31
C LYS A 375 -20.18 -7.90 16.28
N LEU A 376 -18.87 -8.07 16.42
CA LEU A 376 -18.27 -8.99 17.40
C LEU A 376 -18.76 -8.66 18.82
N GLY A 377 -18.92 -7.37 19.11
CA GLY A 377 -19.55 -6.88 20.32
C GLY A 377 -20.92 -7.48 20.59
N SER A 378 -21.79 -7.55 19.57
CA SER A 378 -23.12 -8.17 19.69
C SER A 378 -23.07 -9.67 19.93
N GLU A 379 -22.06 -10.35 19.40
CA GLU A 379 -21.84 -11.80 19.56
C GLU A 379 -21.18 -12.18 20.89
N VAL A 380 -20.51 -11.23 21.54
CA VAL A 380 -19.98 -11.39 22.91
C VAL A 380 -21.11 -11.17 23.91
N PRO A 381 -21.37 -12.10 24.85
CA PRO A 381 -22.43 -11.92 25.83
C PRO A 381 -22.17 -10.69 26.70
N ALA A 382 -23.23 -9.89 26.95
CA ALA A 382 -23.12 -8.58 27.60
C ALA A 382 -22.37 -8.60 28.94
N ALA A 383 -22.51 -9.67 29.72
CA ALA A 383 -21.83 -9.86 31.00
C ALA A 383 -20.29 -9.90 30.89
N PHE A 384 -19.75 -10.17 29.70
CA PHE A 384 -18.31 -10.27 29.46
C PHE A 384 -17.73 -9.07 28.71
N ARG A 385 -18.55 -8.21 28.10
CA ARG A 385 -18.07 -7.06 27.31
C ARG A 385 -17.17 -6.12 28.12
N SER A 386 -17.57 -5.80 29.36
CA SER A 386 -16.77 -4.97 30.26
C SER A 386 -15.41 -5.59 30.61
N SER A 387 -15.36 -6.91 30.79
CA SER A 387 -14.09 -7.63 31.05
C SER A 387 -13.15 -7.67 29.85
N LEU A 388 -13.69 -7.44 28.65
CA LEU A 388 -12.93 -7.34 27.41
C LEU A 388 -12.54 -5.90 27.05
N GLY A 389 -12.93 -4.93 27.89
CA GLY A 389 -12.81 -3.52 27.55
C GLY A 389 -13.60 -3.17 26.29
N LEU A 390 -14.74 -3.83 26.04
CA LEU A 390 -15.72 -3.40 25.05
C LEU A 390 -16.76 -2.53 25.74
N SER A 391 -17.24 -1.49 25.06
CA SER A 391 -18.33 -0.68 25.58
C SER A 391 -19.63 -1.51 25.67
N THR A 392 -20.68 -0.92 26.25
CA THR A 392 -22.01 -1.56 26.29
C THR A 392 -22.56 -1.83 24.89
N SER A 393 -22.22 -1.00 23.90
CA SER A 393 -22.56 -1.21 22.48
C SER A 393 -21.79 -2.40 21.89
N GLY A 394 -20.60 -2.69 22.42
CA GLY A 394 -19.71 -3.75 21.96
C GLY A 394 -18.82 -3.34 20.79
N SER A 395 -18.88 -2.08 20.34
CA SER A 395 -18.05 -1.58 19.25
C SER A 395 -16.57 -1.52 19.63
N LEU A 396 -15.70 -1.90 18.69
CA LEU A 396 -14.24 -1.75 18.85
C LEU A 396 -13.83 -0.27 18.88
N ARG A 397 -14.59 0.60 18.20
CA ARG A 397 -14.39 2.05 18.18
C ARG A 397 -14.59 2.70 19.54
N GLU A 398 -15.35 2.06 20.42
CA GLU A 398 -15.63 2.52 21.78
C GLU A 398 -14.90 1.67 22.83
N SER A 399 -13.90 0.88 22.42
CA SER A 399 -13.17 0.01 23.35
C SER A 399 -12.53 0.83 24.48
N GLU A 400 -12.59 0.31 25.70
CA GLU A 400 -11.85 0.83 26.84
C GLU A 400 -10.34 0.57 26.70
N LEU A 401 -9.93 -0.40 25.85
CA LEU A 401 -8.54 -0.66 25.53
C LEU A 401 -8.00 0.46 24.62
N VAL A 402 -7.01 1.19 25.12
CA VAL A 402 -6.51 2.41 24.46
C VAL A 402 -5.98 2.09 23.06
N LEU A 403 -5.22 1.01 22.90
CA LEU A 403 -4.66 0.61 21.60
C LEU A 403 -5.76 0.30 20.59
N ILE A 404 -6.75 -0.52 20.98
CA ILE A 404 -7.86 -0.92 20.12
C ILE A 404 -8.68 0.31 19.73
N ARG A 405 -9.03 1.17 20.71
CA ARG A 405 -9.76 2.40 20.42
C ARG A 405 -8.99 3.30 19.46
N THR A 406 -7.68 3.48 19.67
CA THR A 406 -6.85 4.33 18.80
C THR A 406 -6.74 3.78 17.38
N LEU A 407 -6.68 2.45 17.23
CA LEU A 407 -6.64 1.78 15.92
C LEU A 407 -7.93 1.94 15.13
N PHE A 408 -9.09 1.93 15.78
CA PHE A 408 -10.41 1.89 15.12
C PHE A 408 -11.24 3.18 15.22
N ASN A 409 -10.72 4.22 15.86
CA ASN A 409 -11.47 5.46 16.09
C ASN A 409 -10.68 6.69 15.64
N LYS A 410 -11.11 7.27 14.52
CA LYS A 410 -10.54 8.50 13.94
C LYS A 410 -10.72 9.72 14.86
N GLU A 411 -11.88 9.84 15.50
CA GLU A 411 -12.18 10.92 16.43
C GLU A 411 -11.25 10.85 17.65
N GLU A 412 -10.95 9.65 18.15
CA GLU A 412 -9.97 9.44 19.21
C GLU A 412 -8.58 9.87 18.76
N ARG A 413 -8.09 9.44 17.59
CA ARG A 413 -6.80 9.90 17.06
C ARG A 413 -6.73 11.42 16.93
N THR A 414 -7.82 12.04 16.48
CA THR A 414 -7.93 13.50 16.35
C THR A 414 -7.90 14.18 17.73
N ARG A 415 -8.52 13.58 18.74
CA ARG A 415 -8.48 14.08 20.11
C ARG A 415 -7.08 13.98 20.71
N LEU A 416 -6.40 12.85 20.50
CA LEU A 416 -5.02 12.62 20.94
C LEU A 416 -4.05 13.65 20.33
N ASP A 417 -4.23 14.00 19.05
CA ASP A 417 -3.44 15.02 18.38
C ASP A 417 -3.68 16.43 18.96
N ASN A 418 -4.95 16.80 19.19
CA ASN A 418 -5.31 18.15 19.63
C ASN A 418 -5.01 18.43 21.12
N ASP A 419 -4.92 17.38 21.94
CA ASP A 419 -4.76 17.49 23.40
C ASP A 419 -3.57 16.64 23.90
N PRO A 420 -2.37 17.26 24.03
CA PRO A 420 -1.17 16.57 24.49
C PRO A 420 -1.28 15.95 25.89
N ASP A 421 -2.02 16.60 26.80
CA ASP A 421 -2.23 16.09 28.16
C ASP A 421 -3.14 14.85 28.12
N TYR A 422 -4.15 14.87 27.25
CA TYR A 422 -4.98 13.70 26.99
C TYR A 422 -4.17 12.54 26.40
N LEU A 423 -3.36 12.78 25.35
CA LEU A 423 -2.48 11.76 24.78
C LEU A 423 -1.60 11.12 25.85
N LYS A 424 -0.92 11.94 26.66
CA LYS A 424 -0.11 11.47 27.77
C LYS A 424 -0.90 10.60 28.74
N SER A 425 -2.11 11.02 29.14
CA SER A 425 -2.98 10.23 30.02
C SER A 425 -3.35 8.87 29.41
N GLN A 426 -3.57 8.80 28.09
CA GLN A 426 -3.90 7.56 27.40
C GLN A 426 -2.70 6.63 27.26
N ILE A 427 -1.48 7.16 27.07
CA ILE A 427 -0.25 6.36 27.11
C ILE A 427 -0.07 5.71 28.49
N VAL A 428 -0.21 6.48 29.58
CA VAL A 428 -0.14 5.93 30.95
C VAL A 428 -1.17 4.83 31.16
N ARG A 429 -2.43 5.07 30.74
CA ARG A 429 -3.50 4.07 30.81
C ARG A 429 -3.19 2.83 29.98
N HIS A 430 -2.58 2.98 28.80
CA HIS A 430 -2.18 1.85 27.97
C HIS A 430 -1.12 0.99 28.66
N VAL A 431 -0.12 1.60 29.30
CA VAL A 431 0.90 0.88 30.09
C VAL A 431 0.29 0.12 31.25
N GLU A 432 -0.66 0.72 31.98
CA GLU A 432 -1.42 0.03 33.04
C GLU A 432 -2.20 -1.17 32.48
N GLN A 433 -2.85 -1.01 31.33
CA GLN A 433 -3.56 -2.10 30.64
C GLN A 433 -2.61 -3.23 30.26
N LEU A 434 -1.45 -2.90 29.68
CA LEU A 434 -0.43 -3.86 29.30
C LEU A 434 0.03 -4.66 30.54
N ASN A 435 0.40 -3.98 31.62
CA ASN A 435 0.87 -4.59 32.88
C ASN A 435 -0.21 -5.42 33.60
N SER A 436 -1.50 -5.09 33.42
CA SER A 436 -2.62 -5.85 33.99
C SER A 436 -2.93 -7.18 33.25
N ASN A 437 -2.21 -7.46 32.16
CA ASN A 437 -2.41 -8.59 31.25
C ASN A 437 -3.81 -8.60 30.60
N ILE A 438 -4.44 -7.43 30.42
CA ILE A 438 -5.81 -7.38 29.88
C ILE A 438 -5.85 -7.83 28.41
N TYR A 439 -4.82 -7.52 27.61
CA TYR A 439 -4.75 -7.92 26.21
C TYR A 439 -4.64 -9.44 26.07
N GLU A 440 -3.81 -10.11 26.87
CA GLU A 440 -3.71 -11.57 26.84
C GLU A 440 -4.99 -12.26 27.32
N LYS A 441 -5.62 -11.74 28.38
CA LYS A 441 -6.93 -12.24 28.84
C LYS A 441 -7.98 -12.14 27.74
N ASN A 442 -7.98 -11.04 26.97
CA ASN A 442 -8.85 -10.85 25.82
C ASN A 442 -8.58 -11.88 24.73
N ILE A 443 -7.32 -12.10 24.37
CA ILE A 443 -6.92 -13.09 23.35
C ILE A 443 -7.36 -14.49 23.77
N GLU A 444 -7.07 -14.89 25.01
CA GLU A 444 -7.47 -16.19 25.56
C GLU A 444 -9.00 -16.35 25.56
N TYR A 445 -9.72 -15.27 25.85
CA TYR A 445 -11.17 -15.28 25.84
C TYR A 445 -11.74 -15.43 24.41
N PHE A 446 -11.23 -14.68 23.42
CA PHE A 446 -11.65 -14.84 22.02
C PHE A 446 -11.32 -16.23 21.47
N HIS A 447 -10.20 -16.83 21.89
CA HIS A 447 -9.88 -18.22 21.60
C HIS A 447 -10.89 -19.18 22.24
N LYS A 448 -11.21 -19.02 23.54
CA LYS A 448 -12.23 -19.83 24.24
C LYS A 448 -13.63 -19.70 23.62
N LEU A 449 -13.97 -18.51 23.13
CA LEU A 449 -15.23 -18.28 22.41
C LEU A 449 -15.23 -18.82 20.97
N GLY A 450 -14.10 -19.31 20.47
CA GLY A 450 -13.98 -19.91 19.14
C GLY A 450 -13.84 -18.90 18.00
N PHE A 451 -13.54 -17.63 18.28
CA PHE A 451 -13.29 -16.62 17.25
C PHE A 451 -11.84 -16.64 16.74
N LEU A 452 -10.93 -17.24 17.50
CA LEU A 452 -9.55 -17.48 17.12
C LEU A 452 -9.30 -18.98 17.09
N ASN A 453 -8.48 -19.45 16.15
CA ASN A 453 -7.81 -20.73 16.29
C ASN A 453 -6.58 -20.59 17.22
N GLN A 454 -5.92 -21.71 17.52
CA GLN A 454 -4.75 -21.71 18.38
C GLN A 454 -3.60 -20.85 17.81
N GLN A 455 -3.43 -20.83 16.48
CA GLN A 455 -2.28 -20.17 15.85
C GLN A 455 -2.44 -18.65 15.77
N ALA A 456 -3.66 -18.17 15.53
CA ALA A 456 -4.02 -16.76 15.65
C ALA A 456 -3.83 -16.27 17.08
N ALA A 457 -4.36 -17.01 18.08
CA ALA A 457 -4.19 -16.67 19.49
C ALA A 457 -2.71 -16.59 19.89
N ASN A 458 -1.92 -17.60 19.50
CA ASN A 458 -0.47 -17.61 19.75
C ASN A 458 0.25 -16.42 19.10
N SER A 459 -0.13 -16.06 17.87
CA SER A 459 0.49 -14.95 17.15
C SER A 459 0.17 -13.61 17.82
N PHE A 460 -1.07 -13.34 18.16
CA PHE A 460 -1.44 -12.13 18.91
C PHE A 460 -0.76 -12.08 20.29
N SER A 461 -0.69 -13.19 21.02
CA SER A 461 0.02 -13.22 22.31
C SER A 461 1.53 -12.94 22.17
N LYS A 462 2.17 -13.40 21.09
CA LYS A 462 3.57 -13.06 20.80
C LYS A 462 3.75 -11.56 20.55
N ALA A 463 2.84 -10.93 19.80
CA ALA A 463 2.88 -9.49 19.58
C ALA A 463 2.79 -8.71 20.90
N VAL A 464 1.86 -9.08 21.80
CA VAL A 464 1.74 -8.44 23.13
C VAL A 464 2.97 -8.71 24.01
N THR A 465 3.55 -9.91 23.91
CA THR A 465 4.78 -10.26 24.65
C THR A 465 5.97 -9.41 24.18
N LEU A 466 6.10 -9.18 22.87
CA LEU A 466 7.12 -8.29 22.32
C LEU A 466 6.94 -6.85 22.81
N ASP A 467 5.71 -6.36 22.80
CA ASP A 467 5.35 -5.03 23.29
C ASP A 467 5.76 -4.83 24.75
N LYS A 468 5.41 -5.78 25.62
CA LYS A 468 5.87 -5.83 27.03
C LYS A 468 7.37 -5.90 27.16
N GLY A 469 8.02 -6.70 26.33
CA GLY A 469 9.47 -6.83 26.30
C GLY A 469 10.12 -5.47 26.07
N VAL A 470 9.70 -4.75 25.03
CA VAL A 470 10.23 -3.42 24.70
C VAL A 470 9.90 -2.39 25.79
N GLU A 471 8.66 -2.36 26.28
CA GLU A 471 8.21 -1.47 27.36
C GLU A 471 9.03 -1.67 28.65
N SER A 472 9.38 -2.92 28.98
CA SER A 472 10.11 -3.24 30.21
C SER A 472 11.61 -2.89 30.19
N LEU A 473 12.18 -2.67 29.00
CA LEU A 473 13.62 -2.48 28.84
C LEU A 473 14.09 -1.06 29.17
N HIS A 474 13.20 -0.08 29.04
CA HIS A 474 13.54 1.33 29.11
C HIS A 474 12.53 2.07 29.97
N SER A 475 12.99 2.76 31.01
CA SER A 475 12.10 3.39 32.00
C SER A 475 11.30 4.59 31.46
N GLN A 476 11.69 5.13 30.31
CA GLN A 476 11.16 6.39 29.77
C GLN A 476 10.71 6.30 28.31
N THR A 477 10.71 5.11 27.69
CA THR A 477 10.34 4.96 26.27
C THR A 477 9.28 3.88 26.08
N PRO A 478 8.28 4.10 25.22
CA PRO A 478 7.18 3.16 25.06
C PRO A 478 7.60 1.89 24.31
N GLY A 479 6.84 0.82 24.55
CA GLY A 479 6.77 -0.37 23.73
C GLY A 479 6.22 -0.09 22.33
N CYS A 480 6.11 -1.14 21.52
CA CYS A 480 5.61 -1.07 20.15
C CYS A 480 4.23 -0.41 20.05
N SER A 481 3.30 -0.77 20.94
CA SER A 481 1.93 -0.25 20.91
C SER A 481 1.84 1.18 21.42
N GLY A 482 2.63 1.55 22.44
CA GLY A 482 2.72 2.93 22.92
C GLY A 482 3.30 3.87 21.85
N PHE A 483 4.36 3.42 21.15
CA PHE A 483 4.88 4.11 19.97
C PHE A 483 3.80 4.26 18.90
N LEU A 484 3.05 3.18 18.62
CA LEU A 484 1.98 3.20 17.62
C LEU A 484 0.91 4.23 17.98
N ILE A 485 0.40 4.25 19.22
CA ILE A 485 -0.62 5.23 19.66
C ILE A 485 -0.17 6.67 19.39
N GLN A 486 1.07 7.01 19.74
CA GLN A 486 1.61 8.34 19.47
C GLN A 486 1.75 8.60 17.97
N PHE A 487 2.31 7.66 17.23
CA PHE A 487 2.46 7.77 15.78
C PHE A 487 1.12 8.00 15.07
N LEU A 488 0.06 7.30 15.51
CA LEU A 488 -1.30 7.44 14.95
C LEU A 488 -1.93 8.79 15.23
N ALA A 489 -1.68 9.37 16.40
CA ALA A 489 -2.09 10.74 16.71
C ALA A 489 -1.39 11.73 15.77
N GLU A 490 -0.06 11.66 15.65
CA GLU A 490 0.71 12.55 14.77
C GLU A 490 0.31 12.41 13.29
N ALA A 491 0.09 11.18 12.82
CA ALA A 491 -0.37 10.91 11.46
C ALA A 491 -1.76 11.54 11.20
N GLN A 492 -2.65 11.49 12.20
CA GLN A 492 -3.96 12.10 12.09
C GLN A 492 -3.91 13.63 12.08
N GLY A 493 -3.00 14.24 12.85
CA GLY A 493 -2.76 15.67 12.83
C GLY A 493 -2.27 16.17 11.48
N GLU A 494 -1.28 15.47 10.90
CA GLU A 494 -0.77 15.74 9.56
C GLU A 494 -1.90 15.68 8.51
N LEU A 495 -2.75 14.65 8.58
CA LEU A 495 -3.88 14.50 7.65
C LEU A 495 -4.85 15.67 7.76
N ASN A 496 -5.13 16.10 8.99
CA ASN A 496 -6.02 17.22 9.27
C ASN A 496 -5.41 18.54 8.75
N ASP A 497 -4.10 18.75 8.91
CA ASP A 497 -3.37 19.87 8.32
C ASP A 497 -3.44 19.86 6.79
N SER A 498 -3.16 18.73 6.16
CA SER A 498 -3.23 18.59 4.71
C SER A 498 -4.64 18.86 4.18
N ARG A 499 -5.69 18.41 4.87
CA ARG A 499 -7.09 18.68 4.52
C ARG A 499 -7.43 20.17 4.67
N ARG A 500 -7.01 20.81 5.76
CA ARG A 500 -7.18 22.26 5.97
C ARG A 500 -6.54 23.07 4.85
N GLU A 501 -5.30 22.72 4.49
CA GLU A 501 -4.58 23.42 3.42
C GLU A 501 -5.20 23.16 2.04
N SER A 502 -5.68 21.94 1.77
CA SER A 502 -6.44 21.59 0.57
C SER A 502 -7.70 22.46 0.43
N ILE A 503 -8.51 22.58 1.50
CA ILE A 503 -9.70 23.43 1.55
C ILE A 503 -9.33 24.91 1.33
N ARG A 504 -8.26 25.38 1.97
CA ARG A 504 -7.76 26.75 1.79
C ARG A 504 -7.46 27.02 0.31
N LYS A 505 -6.76 26.12 -0.36
CA LYS A 505 -6.45 26.21 -1.81
C LYS A 505 -7.66 26.08 -2.72
N ASP A 506 -8.71 25.37 -2.29
CA ASP A 506 -9.98 25.30 -3.03
C ASP A 506 -10.64 26.69 -3.10
N SER A 507 -10.40 27.54 -2.09
CA SER A 507 -10.92 28.92 -2.02
C SER A 507 -9.97 30.01 -2.53
N GLU A 508 -8.68 29.73 -2.75
CA GLU A 508 -7.74 30.66 -3.38
C GLU A 508 -7.96 30.75 -4.89
N HIS A 509 -7.80 31.92 -5.52
CA HIS A 509 -8.07 32.09 -6.95
C HIS A 509 -6.92 32.79 -7.68
N ASN A 510 -6.43 32.19 -8.77
CA ASN A 510 -5.49 32.85 -9.69
C ASN A 510 -6.22 33.76 -10.69
N GLY A 511 -6.92 34.79 -10.18
CA GLY A 511 -7.50 35.86 -11.00
C GLY A 511 -8.84 35.58 -11.70
N THR A 512 -9.43 34.40 -11.52
CA THR A 512 -10.80 34.08 -11.98
C THR A 512 -11.62 33.42 -10.89
N PRO A 513 -12.91 33.78 -10.70
CA PRO A 513 -13.78 33.11 -9.72
C PRO A 513 -13.96 31.61 -10.02
N ASN A 514 -13.92 30.77 -8.99
CA ASN A 514 -14.22 29.32 -8.99
C ASN A 514 -13.20 28.38 -9.67
N GLU A 515 -11.93 28.79 -9.82
CA GLU A 515 -10.89 27.89 -10.36
C GLU A 515 -9.92 27.34 -9.32
N GLY A 516 -9.95 27.81 -8.07
CA GLY A 516 -8.98 27.37 -7.07
C GLY A 516 -7.52 27.68 -7.47
N ASN A 517 -6.57 27.18 -6.69
CA ASN A 517 -5.17 27.13 -7.08
C ASN A 517 -4.87 25.88 -7.96
N VAL A 518 -5.70 25.60 -8.97
CA VAL A 518 -5.60 24.37 -9.80
C VAL A 518 -4.31 24.31 -10.64
N LEU A 519 -3.84 25.48 -11.10
CA LEU A 519 -2.63 25.61 -11.90
C LEU A 519 -1.37 25.86 -11.04
N ASP A 520 -1.46 25.82 -9.71
CA ASP A 520 -0.35 26.00 -8.75
C ASP A 520 0.89 25.21 -9.16
N GLU A 521 2.00 25.85 -9.54
CA GLU A 521 3.20 25.21 -10.10
C GLU A 521 4.14 24.55 -9.07
N ARG A 522 3.85 24.62 -7.78
CA ARG A 522 4.74 24.10 -6.73
C ARG A 522 4.65 22.58 -6.57
N SER A 523 5.80 21.94 -6.35
CA SER A 523 5.86 20.51 -6.00
C SER A 523 5.25 20.27 -4.60
N ASP A 524 5.74 21.00 -3.58
CA ASP A 524 5.10 21.12 -2.27
C ASP A 524 4.16 22.31 -2.28
N ASN A 525 2.87 22.03 -2.16
CA ASN A 525 1.86 23.07 -2.10
C ASN A 525 1.39 23.32 -0.65
N GLY A 526 1.85 22.55 0.33
CA GLY A 526 1.40 22.58 1.73
C GLY A 526 0.29 21.57 2.05
N ALA A 527 -0.43 21.05 1.06
CA ALA A 527 -1.35 19.92 1.21
C ALA A 527 -0.59 18.65 0.82
N SER A 528 0.10 18.06 1.79
CA SER A 528 1.04 16.93 1.61
C SER A 528 0.41 15.71 0.92
N GLY A 529 -0.87 15.42 1.16
CA GLY A 529 -1.61 14.37 0.45
C GLY A 529 -1.88 14.68 -1.02
N GLU A 530 -1.51 15.88 -1.49
CA GLU A 530 -1.54 16.30 -2.88
C GLU A 530 -0.16 16.70 -3.41
N ALA A 531 0.93 16.53 -2.67
CA ALA A 531 2.28 16.89 -3.13
C ALA A 531 2.66 16.16 -4.44
N VAL A 532 3.31 16.86 -5.37
CA VAL A 532 3.67 16.24 -6.67
C VAL A 532 4.62 15.08 -6.43
N GLY A 533 4.37 13.95 -7.08
CA GLY A 533 5.22 12.76 -7.05
C GLY A 533 5.12 11.89 -5.80
N THR A 534 4.22 12.21 -4.87
CA THR A 534 3.99 11.38 -3.69
C THR A 534 3.12 10.16 -4.02
N HIS A 535 3.29 9.07 -3.26
CA HIS A 535 2.44 7.89 -3.33
C HIS A 535 0.99 8.27 -3.10
N THR A 536 0.65 9.03 -2.05
CA THR A 536 -0.74 9.41 -1.77
C THR A 536 -1.39 10.26 -2.87
N LEU A 537 -0.62 11.09 -3.57
CA LEU A 537 -1.17 11.79 -4.72
C LEU A 537 -1.47 10.80 -5.85
N LEU A 538 -0.52 9.90 -6.17
CA LEU A 538 -0.60 9.05 -7.37
C LEU A 538 -1.43 7.79 -7.19
N SER A 539 -1.46 7.20 -6.00
CA SER A 539 -2.29 6.04 -5.68
C SER A 539 -3.76 6.37 -5.92
N LYS A 540 -4.43 5.41 -6.55
CA LYS A 540 -5.83 5.43 -6.92
C LYS A 540 -6.55 4.18 -6.42
N ASP A 541 -6.03 3.53 -5.39
CA ASP A 541 -6.54 2.22 -4.92
C ASP A 541 -7.94 2.34 -4.35
N THR A 542 -8.26 3.53 -3.81
CA THR A 542 -9.52 3.77 -3.12
C THR A 542 -10.49 4.62 -3.95
N PRO A 543 -11.81 4.38 -3.84
CA PRO A 543 -12.81 5.27 -4.41
C PRO A 543 -12.74 6.71 -3.86
N LYS A 544 -12.11 6.94 -2.70
CA LYS A 544 -11.85 8.30 -2.17
C LYS A 544 -10.71 9.00 -2.91
N SER A 545 -9.91 8.27 -3.68
CA SER A 545 -8.70 8.76 -4.39
C SER A 545 -9.00 9.34 -5.78
N GLN A 546 -10.27 9.67 -6.03
CA GLN A 546 -10.71 10.39 -7.23
C GLN A 546 -9.87 11.64 -7.53
N PRO A 547 -9.74 12.01 -8.81
CA PRO A 547 -10.41 11.41 -9.98
C PRO A 547 -9.69 10.16 -10.53
N LEU A 548 -10.33 9.45 -11.46
CA LEU A 548 -9.77 8.39 -12.32
C LEU A 548 -9.53 7.03 -11.64
N HIS A 549 -10.16 6.80 -10.49
CA HIS A 549 -10.12 5.52 -9.81
C HIS A 549 -10.66 4.39 -10.69
N GLU A 550 -11.88 4.51 -11.19
CA GLU A 550 -12.58 3.47 -11.97
C GLU A 550 -11.87 3.19 -13.29
N ASP A 551 -11.31 4.23 -13.94
CA ASP A 551 -10.50 4.05 -15.14
C ASP A 551 -9.24 3.20 -14.84
N SER A 552 -8.58 3.43 -13.70
CA SER A 552 -7.41 2.65 -13.27
C SER A 552 -7.81 1.19 -12.98
N GLU A 553 -8.94 1.01 -12.30
CA GLU A 553 -9.54 -0.28 -12.02
C GLU A 553 -9.83 -1.09 -13.30
N VAL A 554 -10.48 -0.48 -14.30
CA VAL A 554 -10.86 -1.16 -15.55
C VAL A 554 -9.61 -1.65 -16.28
N LEU A 555 -8.57 -0.81 -16.32
CA LEU A 555 -7.32 -1.13 -16.97
C LEU A 555 -6.56 -2.23 -16.22
N GLY A 556 -6.47 -2.14 -14.89
CA GLY A 556 -5.89 -3.18 -14.04
C GLY A 556 -6.59 -4.52 -14.22
N LYS A 557 -7.93 -4.55 -14.14
CA LYS A 557 -8.75 -5.76 -14.36
C LYS A 557 -8.50 -6.40 -15.73
N PHE A 558 -8.45 -5.59 -16.79
CA PHE A 558 -8.19 -6.13 -18.13
C PHE A 558 -6.75 -6.64 -18.29
N ALA A 559 -5.76 -5.93 -17.76
CA ALA A 559 -4.36 -6.35 -17.81
C ALA A 559 -4.14 -7.68 -17.07
N SER A 560 -4.65 -7.81 -15.83
CA SER A 560 -4.61 -9.07 -15.07
C SER A 560 -5.33 -10.19 -15.82
N LEU A 561 -6.52 -9.92 -16.38
CA LEU A 561 -7.24 -10.91 -17.19
C LEU A 561 -6.42 -11.38 -18.41
N ALA A 562 -5.71 -10.47 -19.08
CA ALA A 562 -4.88 -10.83 -20.23
C ALA A 562 -3.72 -11.74 -19.81
N VAL A 563 -3.00 -11.39 -18.74
CA VAL A 563 -1.90 -12.20 -18.19
C VAL A 563 -2.39 -13.59 -17.80
N VAL A 564 -3.46 -13.65 -17.00
CA VAL A 564 -4.14 -14.88 -16.60
C VAL A 564 -4.46 -15.76 -17.79
N ARG A 565 -5.17 -15.20 -18.78
CA ARG A 565 -5.68 -15.98 -19.89
C ARG A 565 -4.54 -16.58 -20.70
N LEU A 566 -3.54 -15.77 -21.02
CA LEU A 566 -2.38 -16.19 -21.80
C LEU A 566 -1.61 -17.29 -21.06
N LEU A 567 -1.32 -17.09 -19.77
CA LEU A 567 -0.61 -18.06 -18.94
C LEU A 567 -1.38 -19.39 -18.89
N LEU A 568 -2.65 -19.38 -18.49
CA LEU A 568 -3.41 -20.61 -18.32
C LEU A 568 -3.65 -21.33 -19.65
N THR A 569 -3.85 -20.60 -20.76
CA THR A 569 -3.89 -21.19 -22.09
C THR A 569 -2.57 -21.91 -22.39
N GLU A 570 -1.42 -21.29 -22.12
CA GLU A 570 -0.10 -21.93 -22.31
C GLU A 570 0.11 -23.17 -21.44
N ILE A 571 -0.24 -23.10 -20.15
CA ILE A 571 -0.12 -24.26 -19.24
C ILE A 571 -0.99 -25.43 -19.70
N ASN A 572 -2.18 -25.16 -20.24
CA ASN A 572 -3.14 -26.18 -20.64
C ASN A 572 -2.83 -26.77 -22.02
N GLU A 573 -2.50 -25.93 -23.00
CA GLU A 573 -2.35 -26.33 -24.40
C GLU A 573 -0.92 -26.78 -24.73
N ASN A 574 0.09 -26.19 -24.10
CA ASN A 574 1.49 -26.47 -24.39
C ASN A 574 2.22 -27.17 -23.24
N ARG A 575 2.55 -28.44 -23.47
CA ARG A 575 3.17 -29.30 -22.48
C ARG A 575 4.70 -29.21 -22.44
N ASP A 576 5.32 -28.59 -23.44
CA ASP A 576 6.76 -28.58 -23.61
C ASP A 576 7.43 -27.50 -22.75
N SER A 577 8.21 -27.94 -21.76
CA SER A 577 9.02 -27.05 -20.93
C SER A 577 10.17 -26.38 -21.71
N GLY A 578 10.50 -26.84 -22.92
CA GLY A 578 11.46 -26.20 -23.82
C GLY A 578 10.94 -24.94 -24.53
N THR A 579 9.65 -24.63 -24.37
CA THR A 579 9.00 -23.44 -24.93
C THR A 579 8.26 -22.64 -23.86
N GLY A 580 7.89 -21.41 -24.17
CA GLY A 580 7.14 -20.53 -23.28
C GLY A 580 6.77 -19.20 -23.91
N LEU A 581 5.95 -18.42 -23.22
CA LEU A 581 5.53 -17.11 -23.69
C LEU A 581 6.66 -16.07 -23.61
N ASP A 582 6.72 -15.17 -24.60
CA ASP A 582 7.56 -13.97 -24.54
C ASP A 582 6.90 -12.92 -23.63
N TRP A 583 7.00 -13.14 -22.32
CA TRP A 583 6.41 -12.28 -21.30
C TRP A 583 6.89 -10.83 -21.38
N ASP A 584 8.14 -10.56 -21.81
CA ASP A 584 8.63 -9.20 -22.01
C ASP A 584 7.82 -8.50 -23.11
N ARG A 585 7.57 -9.18 -24.23
CA ARG A 585 6.73 -8.62 -25.31
C ARG A 585 5.30 -8.38 -24.86
N ILE A 586 4.69 -9.32 -24.13
CA ILE A 586 3.32 -9.21 -23.60
C ILE A 586 3.23 -8.04 -22.62
N LEU A 587 4.12 -7.97 -21.63
CA LEU A 587 4.13 -6.92 -20.62
C LEU A 587 4.42 -5.55 -21.24
N ARG A 588 5.31 -5.44 -22.23
CA ARG A 588 5.56 -4.17 -22.95
C ARG A 588 4.37 -3.71 -23.79
N HIS A 589 3.42 -4.60 -24.12
CA HIS A 589 2.16 -4.22 -24.76
C HIS A 589 1.16 -3.65 -23.76
N LEU A 590 1.08 -4.24 -22.56
CA LEU A 590 0.19 -3.80 -21.48
C LEU A 590 0.74 -2.56 -20.76
N ILE A 591 2.04 -2.51 -20.50
CA ILE A 591 2.75 -1.49 -19.72
C ILE A 591 3.58 -0.66 -20.70
N ARG A 592 2.98 0.44 -21.18
CA ARG A 592 3.55 1.31 -22.21
C ARG A 592 3.13 2.77 -22.02
N PHE A 593 3.71 3.67 -22.81
CA PHE A 593 3.26 5.06 -22.88
C PHE A 593 1.87 5.18 -23.56
N PRO A 594 0.89 5.89 -22.96
CA PRO A 594 -0.48 5.92 -23.46
C PRO A 594 -0.60 6.82 -24.68
N SER A 595 -0.56 6.27 -25.90
CA SER A 595 -0.79 7.05 -27.13
C SER A 595 -2.25 7.49 -27.32
N ALA A 596 -3.18 6.91 -26.54
CA ALA A 596 -4.62 7.17 -26.55
C ALA A 596 -5.24 7.13 -27.97
N ARG A 597 -4.85 6.14 -28.80
CA ARG A 597 -5.49 5.91 -30.11
C ARG A 597 -6.76 5.09 -29.94
N PRO A 598 -7.83 5.36 -30.72
CA PRO A 598 -9.05 4.55 -30.67
C PRO A 598 -8.79 3.06 -30.84
N THR A 599 -7.72 2.71 -31.56
CA THR A 599 -7.28 1.34 -31.80
C THR A 599 -6.50 0.73 -30.65
N THR A 600 -6.09 1.48 -29.61
CA THR A 600 -5.31 0.88 -28.51
C THR A 600 -6.20 0.24 -27.47
N TRP A 601 -5.74 -0.83 -26.84
CA TRP A 601 -6.53 -1.63 -25.90
C TRP A 601 -7.08 -0.82 -24.73
N GLU A 602 -6.32 0.15 -24.23
CA GLU A 602 -6.70 0.99 -23.10
C GLU A 602 -7.92 1.84 -23.46
N THR A 603 -7.89 2.41 -24.67
CA THR A 603 -9.00 3.22 -25.19
C THR A 603 -10.23 2.35 -25.45
N GLN A 604 -10.03 1.14 -25.96
CA GLN A 604 -11.12 0.19 -26.20
C GLN A 604 -11.77 -0.28 -24.89
N ALA A 605 -10.97 -0.63 -23.88
CA ALA A 605 -11.44 -1.12 -22.59
C ALA A 605 -12.22 -0.04 -21.83
N LEU A 606 -11.67 1.18 -21.73
CA LEU A 606 -12.36 2.30 -21.12
C LEU A 606 -13.64 2.68 -21.87
N LYS A 607 -13.61 2.64 -23.20
CA LYS A 607 -14.82 2.90 -24.01
C LYS A 607 -15.89 1.84 -23.76
N TYR A 608 -15.53 0.56 -23.73
CA TYR A 608 -16.45 -0.54 -23.47
C TYR A 608 -17.12 -0.39 -22.11
N PHE A 609 -16.32 -0.17 -21.06
CA PHE A 609 -16.83 0.04 -19.70
C PHE A 609 -17.78 1.23 -19.63
N ARG A 610 -17.38 2.40 -20.15
CA ARG A 610 -18.20 3.61 -20.12
C ARG A 610 -19.53 3.49 -20.89
N GLN A 611 -19.60 2.61 -21.88
CA GLN A 611 -20.82 2.36 -22.67
C GLN A 611 -21.75 1.33 -22.02
N SER A 612 -21.18 0.26 -21.44
CA SER A 612 -21.93 -0.89 -20.95
C SER A 612 -22.17 -0.87 -19.43
N GLY A 613 -21.31 -0.19 -18.67
CA GLY A 613 -21.22 -0.30 -17.22
C GLY A 613 -20.57 -1.60 -16.72
N VAL A 614 -19.98 -2.40 -17.63
CA VAL A 614 -19.40 -3.72 -17.32
C VAL A 614 -17.96 -3.80 -17.81
N ASN A 615 -17.10 -4.46 -17.05
CA ASN A 615 -15.69 -4.67 -17.46
C ASN A 615 -15.61 -5.56 -18.72
N PRO A 616 -14.75 -5.22 -19.69
CA PRO A 616 -14.59 -6.01 -20.91
C PRO A 616 -14.01 -7.40 -20.63
N ASN A 617 -14.39 -8.37 -21.44
CA ASN A 617 -13.70 -9.65 -21.54
C ASN A 617 -12.53 -9.55 -22.51
N TYR A 618 -11.67 -10.57 -22.50
CA TYR A 618 -10.51 -10.64 -23.40
C TYR A 618 -10.89 -10.61 -24.90
N GLN A 619 -12.07 -11.12 -25.24
CA GLN A 619 -12.55 -11.14 -26.63
C GLN A 619 -13.18 -9.81 -27.08
N ASP A 620 -13.56 -8.94 -26.14
CA ASP A 620 -14.19 -7.66 -26.44
C ASP A 620 -13.17 -6.60 -26.93
N ILE A 621 -11.87 -6.87 -26.73
CA ILE A 621 -10.78 -5.96 -27.07
C ILE A 621 -9.98 -6.51 -28.26
N TYR A 622 -9.87 -5.71 -29.31
CA TYR A 622 -9.18 -6.06 -30.55
C TYR A 622 -7.65 -5.95 -30.43
N ASP A 623 -7.14 -4.89 -29.80
CA ASP A 623 -5.68 -4.66 -29.57
C ASP A 623 -5.16 -5.46 -28.37
N ARG A 624 -5.58 -6.71 -28.24
CA ARG A 624 -5.10 -7.58 -27.17
C ARG A 624 -3.64 -8.02 -27.42
N PRO A 625 -2.88 -8.37 -26.36
CA PRO A 625 -1.54 -8.90 -26.54
C PRO A 625 -1.56 -10.12 -27.47
N GLU A 626 -0.52 -10.25 -28.28
CA GLU A 626 -0.30 -11.46 -29.06
C GLU A 626 -0.01 -12.66 -28.15
N TYR A 627 0.01 -13.86 -28.75
CA TYR A 627 0.46 -15.11 -28.10
C TYR A 627 1.87 -15.50 -28.61
N PRO A 628 2.93 -14.75 -28.27
CA PRO A 628 4.27 -15.01 -28.79
C PRO A 628 4.92 -16.18 -28.04
N ILE A 629 5.21 -17.28 -28.75
CA ILE A 629 5.98 -18.40 -28.21
C ILE A 629 7.45 -18.27 -28.59
N ILE A 630 8.32 -18.45 -27.61
CA ILE A 630 9.78 -18.54 -27.75
C ILE A 630 10.28 -19.90 -27.23
N SER A 631 11.47 -20.31 -27.65
CA SER A 631 12.06 -21.60 -27.27
C SER A 631 13.47 -21.43 -26.73
N VAL A 632 13.90 -22.33 -25.85
CA VAL A 632 15.29 -22.42 -25.39
C VAL A 632 16.28 -22.78 -26.50
N PHE A 633 15.79 -23.35 -27.61
CA PHE A 633 16.59 -23.72 -28.77
C PHE A 633 16.74 -22.59 -29.82
N HIS A 634 16.10 -21.43 -29.60
CA HIS A 634 16.32 -20.27 -30.45
C HIS A 634 17.75 -19.74 -30.30
N GLN A 635 18.29 -19.21 -31.40
CA GLN A 635 19.64 -18.61 -31.44
C GLN A 635 19.83 -17.47 -30.43
N ASP A 636 18.74 -16.79 -30.04
CA ASP A 636 18.77 -15.64 -29.14
C ASP A 636 18.76 -16.01 -27.63
N GLN A 637 18.52 -17.28 -27.29
CA GLN A 637 18.45 -17.80 -25.90
C GLN A 637 17.54 -17.01 -24.94
N ARG A 638 16.60 -16.19 -25.45
CA ARG A 638 15.84 -15.24 -24.63
C ARG A 638 15.05 -15.90 -23.50
N LEU A 639 14.39 -17.02 -23.78
CA LEU A 639 13.59 -17.74 -22.78
C LEU A 639 14.46 -18.25 -21.62
N LEU A 640 15.62 -18.84 -21.94
CA LEU A 640 16.54 -19.36 -20.94
C LEU A 640 17.12 -18.22 -20.08
N GLN A 641 17.44 -17.08 -20.70
CA GLN A 641 17.90 -15.89 -19.98
C GLN A 641 16.86 -15.36 -18.99
N ARG A 642 15.57 -15.34 -19.36
CA ARG A 642 14.48 -14.90 -18.47
C ARG A 642 14.26 -15.86 -17.30
N ARG A 643 14.26 -17.17 -17.56
CA ARG A 643 14.09 -18.18 -16.51
C ARG A 643 15.27 -18.20 -15.53
N ASN A 644 16.47 -17.93 -16.01
CA ASN A 644 17.68 -17.78 -15.18
C ASN A 644 17.89 -16.35 -14.66
N GLY A 645 16.94 -15.44 -14.91
CA GLY A 645 17.03 -14.04 -14.57
C GLY A 645 17.12 -13.81 -13.06
N LYS A 646 17.87 -12.77 -12.68
CA LYS A 646 18.17 -12.43 -11.29
C LYS A 646 17.70 -11.04 -10.90
N ARG A 647 16.77 -10.44 -11.67
CA ARG A 647 16.37 -9.05 -11.48
C ARG A 647 15.82 -8.80 -10.08
N ARG A 648 15.05 -9.75 -9.53
CA ARG A 648 14.58 -9.71 -8.14
C ARG A 648 15.74 -9.53 -7.17
N GLU A 649 16.68 -10.48 -7.17
CA GLU A 649 17.89 -10.42 -6.33
C GLU A 649 18.65 -9.11 -6.54
N GLU A 650 18.87 -8.69 -7.78
CA GLU A 650 19.59 -7.45 -8.08
C GLU A 650 18.89 -6.20 -7.51
N MET A 651 17.57 -6.11 -7.69
CA MET A 651 16.77 -5.00 -7.16
C MET A 651 16.76 -5.03 -5.64
N GLU A 652 16.47 -6.17 -5.01
CA GLU A 652 16.53 -6.38 -3.56
C GLU A 652 17.89 -5.95 -2.97
N MET A 653 19.00 -6.30 -3.64
CA MET A 653 20.35 -5.94 -3.19
C MET A 653 20.60 -4.43 -3.27
N MET A 654 19.90 -3.70 -4.14
CA MET A 654 19.96 -2.23 -4.16
C MET A 654 19.36 -1.65 -2.87
N TYR A 655 18.27 -2.22 -2.36
CA TYR A 655 17.65 -1.78 -1.09
C TYR A 655 18.57 -2.05 0.09
N VAL A 656 19.15 -3.26 0.16
CA VAL A 656 20.11 -3.63 1.21
C VAL A 656 21.30 -2.67 1.24
N LYS A 657 21.81 -2.23 0.08
CA LYS A 657 22.90 -1.24 0.00
C LYS A 657 22.46 0.17 0.42
N LEU A 658 21.19 0.52 0.27
CA LEU A 658 20.65 1.81 0.68
C LEU A 658 20.43 1.86 2.19
N GLU A 659 19.91 0.79 2.78
CA GLU A 659 19.86 0.59 4.23
C GLU A 659 21.25 0.76 4.84
N GLU A 660 22.26 0.09 4.28
CA GLU A 660 23.65 0.22 4.74
C GLU A 660 24.13 1.67 4.75
N LYS A 661 23.87 2.41 3.66
CA LYS A 661 24.26 3.81 3.55
C LYS A 661 23.51 4.69 4.55
N ALA A 662 22.22 4.43 4.74
CA ALA A 662 21.41 5.15 5.73
C ALA A 662 21.96 4.92 7.15
N ASP A 663 22.31 3.69 7.50
CA ASP A 663 22.84 3.33 8.83
C ASP A 663 24.15 4.04 9.12
N ARG A 664 25.10 3.96 8.17
CA ARG A 664 26.39 4.62 8.29
C ARG A 664 26.25 6.14 8.39
N TYR A 665 25.32 6.72 7.63
CA TYR A 665 25.05 8.15 7.68
C TYR A 665 24.52 8.58 9.06
N MET A 666 23.66 7.76 9.68
CA MET A 666 23.15 7.97 11.04
C MET A 666 24.27 8.00 12.08
N MET A 667 25.17 7.01 12.03
CA MET A 667 26.30 6.90 12.96
C MET A 667 27.24 8.11 12.90
N VAL A 668 27.44 8.71 11.72
CA VAL A 668 28.42 9.79 11.53
C VAL A 668 27.84 11.17 11.87
N ASN A 669 26.54 11.42 11.64
CA ASN A 669 25.97 12.76 11.67
C ASN A 669 25.03 13.06 12.84
N ILE A 670 24.57 12.04 13.57
CA ILE A 670 23.54 12.22 14.62
C ILE A 670 24.07 11.91 16.01
N ILE A 671 24.97 10.93 16.14
CA ILE A 671 25.62 10.56 17.40
C ILE A 671 26.79 11.53 17.62
N PRO A 672 26.75 12.42 18.64
CA PRO A 672 27.93 13.18 19.03
C PRO A 672 29.01 12.18 19.44
N LYS A 673 30.23 12.33 18.91
CA LYS A 673 31.38 11.55 19.36
C LYS A 673 31.69 11.76 20.82
#